data_AF-A0A4Z0YJD8-F1
#
_entry.id   AF-A0A4Z0YJD8-F1
#
_cell.length_a   1.000
_cell.length_b   1.000
_cell.length_c   1.000
_cell.angle_alpha   90.00
_cell.angle_beta   90.00
_cell.angle_gamma   90.00
#
_symmetry.space_group_name_H-M   'P 1'
#
loop_
_entity.id
_entity.type
_entity.pdbx_description
1 polymer ?
#
loop_
_entity_poly.entity_id
_entity_poly.type
_entity_poly.pdbx_seq_one_letter_code
_entity_poly.pdbx_strand_id
1 'polypeptide(L)'
;MDRFAVKLANDRIQRDLSEQEDILKYMLQDLRSDAPKAFVNPTVLYSDVPAILIGRTDTVSCTLGYAFYELARDAHKRNLLREAIAPMYSTAVPYGFASRDLEHVQYLTGFMNEVWRMYNPTCSNGLRTVPPEGIQIDDVPDDFIPERWMSRPELVIDEGAFHPFLIRPYNCAGKQIALTVVRLVLAYTVWNYDFEFGPGETGVEIHEKALNQLILKPGPLYRLRRGRRKRLMLNRRRDEREEEKHYTLPYIEMDSTELKFKPGLRFRAAFGSLCVLFFATALDAMTLAPALPAISNELHGTALQAFWTGTSFLLASTASQLTFGALSQSFGRKYLILLAVSLFFIGSILTASAESIAVLLLGRTIQGLGGGGIVTLVEITITDLVPSRHRGSWFGYQSAVSAVGTAAGPIVGGGFVDSIGWRWVFWINLPLCAIGFTAILAFLRLHKVPGAFVTNIIAFDWMGVVLLTASLTAFLVSISWGGVMFPWSSWQTLVPLILGILGIPLFIIYERNVPNDPIVRLSIFRRRSAMVNYLGTVIHGIVTWCLVYYIALYYQCVLGFSATIAGVATLPETLSIAPTSILAGVLISKWARFRWAVWTGWSLSALGLGLLYLLGPATPRWEWVILNIIPGLGIGLLYNSLAYATISAAEEKDAAYAASMYIFSRALGQSIGVAAGGAILQSQLEIKLQDYAELRDQASSLASMATSLVGYVKTLPNDSPERAMIVEAYSRSLGVIWATTSGLALFALLASLFTEPININKPLETEQGFKNTDGSTEKAADIRVVP
;
A
#
# COMPACT_ATOMS: atom_id res chain seq x y z
N MET A 1 0.83 22.56 37.27
CA MET A 1 1.49 21.62 36.35
C MET A 1 3.00 21.53 36.58
N ASP A 2 3.68 22.58 37.04
CA ASP A 2 5.12 22.56 37.35
C ASP A 2 5.54 21.45 38.32
N ARG A 3 4.71 21.10 39.31
CA ARG A 3 4.99 19.97 40.23
C ARG A 3 5.06 18.60 39.52
N PHE A 4 4.32 18.41 38.45
CA PHE A 4 4.32 17.14 37.70
C PHE A 4 5.56 17.00 36.83
N ALA A 5 6.01 18.09 36.22
CA ALA A 5 7.26 18.15 35.48
C ALA A 5 8.48 17.93 36.38
N VAL A 6 8.52 18.61 37.52
CA VAL A 6 9.56 18.44 38.53
C VAL A 6 9.58 17.00 39.06
N LYS A 7 8.40 16.38 39.25
CA LYS A 7 8.29 14.97 39.62
C LYS A 7 8.80 14.03 38.54
N LEU A 8 8.43 14.22 37.26
CA LEU A 8 8.94 13.42 36.15
C LEU A 8 10.46 13.55 35.96
N ALA A 9 11.00 14.77 36.12
CA ALA A 9 12.43 15.02 36.09
C ALA A 9 13.16 14.35 37.26
N ASN A 10 12.60 14.42 38.48
CA ASN A 10 13.14 13.73 39.66
C ASN A 10 13.08 12.20 39.50
N ASP A 11 11.98 11.67 38.99
CA ASP A 11 11.81 10.23 38.74
C ASP A 11 12.79 9.73 37.68
N ARG A 12 13.12 10.55 36.67
CA ARG A 12 14.16 10.22 35.67
C ARG A 12 15.56 10.25 36.28
N ILE A 13 15.91 11.29 37.04
CA ILE A 13 17.21 11.39 37.72
C ILE A 13 17.43 10.22 38.68
N GLN A 14 16.38 9.77 39.37
CA GLN A 14 16.45 8.62 40.28
C GLN A 14 16.56 7.26 39.58
N ARG A 15 16.10 7.14 38.32
CA ARG A 15 16.11 5.89 37.55
C ARG A 15 17.29 5.75 36.59
N ASP A 16 17.99 6.84 36.30
CA ASP A 16 19.15 6.85 35.42
C ASP A 16 20.40 6.38 36.18
N LEU A 17 20.73 5.10 36.01
CA LEU A 17 21.92 4.46 36.58
C LEU A 17 23.20 4.73 35.75
N SER A 18 23.12 5.51 34.66
CA SER A 18 24.26 5.76 33.79
C SER A 18 25.17 6.88 34.32
N GLU A 19 26.48 6.65 34.26
CA GLU A 19 27.50 7.68 34.51
C GLU A 19 27.64 8.68 33.34
N GLN A 20 26.94 8.47 32.22
CA GLN A 20 26.95 9.38 31.08
C GLN A 20 26.16 10.67 31.38
N GLU A 21 26.74 11.82 31.02
CA GLU A 21 26.05 13.12 31.03
C GLU A 21 25.18 13.26 29.77
N ASP A 22 23.87 13.47 29.93
CA ASP A 22 22.94 13.87 28.86
C ASP A 22 22.53 15.35 29.01
N ILE A 23 22.07 15.99 27.93
CA ILE A 23 21.79 17.43 27.95
C ILE A 23 20.68 17.83 28.94
N LEU A 24 19.71 16.94 29.20
CA LEU A 24 18.61 17.21 30.12
C LEU A 24 19.08 17.13 31.57
N LYS A 25 19.94 16.16 31.90
CA LYS A 25 20.63 15.98 33.18
C LYS A 25 21.55 17.16 33.45
N TYR A 26 22.29 17.64 32.45
CA TYR A 26 23.09 18.86 32.53
C TYR A 26 22.21 20.09 32.83
N MET A 27 21.16 20.34 32.04
CA MET A 27 20.29 21.50 32.22
C MET A 27 19.55 21.49 33.56
N LEU A 28 19.10 20.32 34.03
CA LEU A 28 18.44 20.19 35.33
C LEU A 28 19.42 20.38 36.50
N GLN A 29 20.68 19.98 36.34
CA GLN A 29 21.73 20.21 37.34
C GLN A 29 22.16 21.67 37.37
N ASP A 30 22.35 22.31 36.21
CA ASP A 30 22.70 23.74 36.09
C ASP A 30 21.57 24.63 36.64
N LEU A 31 20.31 24.28 36.37
CA LEU A 31 19.14 24.99 36.92
C LEU A 31 19.02 24.87 38.45
N ARG A 32 19.68 23.86 39.07
CA ARG A 32 19.61 23.57 40.51
C ARG A 32 20.90 23.91 41.26
N SER A 33 22.00 24.21 40.57
CA SER A 33 23.28 24.47 41.21
C SER A 33 23.43 25.94 41.62
N ASP A 34 23.95 26.17 42.82
CA ASP A 34 24.25 27.53 43.32
C ASP A 34 25.38 28.22 42.53
N ALA A 35 26.19 27.45 41.79
CA ALA A 35 27.23 27.92 40.88
C ALA A 35 26.92 27.51 39.43
N PRO A 36 27.07 28.42 38.44
CA PRO A 36 26.78 28.14 37.03
C PRO A 36 27.73 27.08 36.46
N LYS A 37 27.18 26.05 35.80
CA LYS A 37 27.98 24.99 35.17
C LYS A 37 28.42 25.40 33.76
N ALA A 38 29.64 24.99 33.43
CA ALA A 38 30.22 25.15 32.11
C ALA A 38 29.73 24.06 31.16
N PHE A 39 29.43 24.41 29.90
CA PHE A 39 29.18 23.40 28.87
C PHE A 39 30.52 22.82 28.42
N VAL A 40 31.05 21.85 29.17
CA VAL A 40 32.43 21.35 29.01
C VAL A 40 32.61 20.50 27.75
N ASN A 41 31.53 19.94 27.20
CA ASN A 41 31.61 18.99 26.09
C ASN A 41 30.77 19.44 24.87
N PRO A 42 31.32 20.26 23.94
CA PRO A 42 30.62 20.68 22.73
C PRO A 42 30.16 19.51 21.83
N THR A 43 30.72 18.31 22.03
CA THR A 43 30.33 17.08 21.33
C THR A 43 28.95 16.56 21.79
N VAL A 44 28.49 16.87 23.00
CA VAL A 44 27.12 16.58 23.48
C VAL A 44 26.11 17.45 22.75
N LEU A 45 26.49 18.69 22.41
CA LEU A 45 25.70 19.49 21.48
C LEU A 45 25.69 18.82 20.10
N TYR A 46 26.78 18.22 19.61
CA TYR A 46 26.78 17.56 18.31
C TYR A 46 25.99 16.24 18.25
N SER A 47 25.84 15.51 19.35
CA SER A 47 24.97 14.32 19.42
C SER A 47 23.50 14.70 19.52
N ASP A 48 23.20 15.77 20.28
CA ASP A 48 21.83 16.14 20.63
C ASP A 48 21.27 17.34 19.86
N VAL A 49 22.08 18.13 19.15
CA VAL A 49 21.61 19.15 18.17
C VAL A 49 20.85 18.49 17.02
N PRO A 50 21.29 17.32 16.50
CA PRO A 50 20.42 16.45 15.74
C PRO A 50 19.13 16.16 16.54
N ALA A 51 19.15 15.73 17.80
CA ALA A 51 17.92 15.46 18.55
C ALA A 51 17.00 16.70 18.77
N ILE A 52 17.56 17.90 18.92
CA ILE A 52 16.86 19.19 19.13
C ILE A 52 16.41 19.82 17.80
N LEU A 53 16.98 19.43 16.65
CA LEU A 53 16.56 19.87 15.31
C LEU A 53 15.80 18.79 14.52
N ILE A 54 15.89 17.52 14.92
CA ILE A 54 15.23 16.35 14.30
C ILE A 54 13.96 15.97 15.07
N GLY A 55 13.70 16.59 16.23
CA GLY A 55 12.48 16.48 17.03
C GLY A 55 11.25 17.08 16.33
N ARG A 56 10.68 16.33 15.38
CA ARG A 56 9.55 16.66 14.49
C ARG A 56 8.23 17.16 15.12
N THR A 57 8.12 17.40 16.42
CA THR A 57 6.82 17.62 17.08
C THR A 57 6.82 18.65 18.22
N ASP A 58 7.92 19.36 18.48
CA ASP A 58 8.01 20.27 19.62
C ASP A 58 8.24 21.75 19.26
N THR A 59 7.72 22.64 20.10
CA THR A 59 7.72 24.10 19.91
C THR A 59 9.14 24.69 19.87
N VAL A 60 10.13 24.01 20.46
CA VAL A 60 11.55 24.43 20.48
C VAL A 60 12.17 24.31 19.09
N SER A 61 12.00 23.17 18.42
CA SER A 61 12.53 22.93 17.07
C SER A 61 11.98 23.94 16.06
N CYS A 62 10.67 24.18 16.09
CA CYS A 62 10.02 25.18 15.23
C CYS A 62 10.55 26.60 15.50
N THR A 63 10.73 26.97 16.78
CA THR A 63 11.28 28.28 17.15
C THR A 63 12.69 28.47 16.60
N LEU A 64 13.56 27.48 16.76
CA LEU A 64 14.94 27.54 16.26
C LEU A 64 14.99 27.63 14.73
N GLY A 65 14.14 26.88 14.02
CA GLY A 65 14.04 26.94 12.57
C GLY A 65 13.71 28.34 12.04
N TYR A 66 12.68 28.99 12.60
CA TYR A 66 12.32 30.36 12.23
C TYR A 66 13.40 31.39 12.61
N ALA A 67 14.02 31.23 13.79
CA ALA A 67 15.10 32.09 14.24
C ALA A 67 16.32 32.01 13.30
N PHE A 68 16.73 30.81 12.90
CA PHE A 68 17.86 30.65 11.97
C PHE A 68 17.53 31.15 10.56
N TYR A 69 16.30 31.00 10.10
CA TYR A 69 15.84 31.60 8.84
C TYR A 69 16.02 33.12 8.85
N GLU A 70 15.56 33.81 9.91
CA GLU A 70 15.72 35.27 10.05
C GLU A 70 17.20 35.68 10.13
N LEU A 71 18.02 34.97 10.90
CA LEU A 71 19.44 35.28 11.06
C LEU A 71 20.27 34.99 9.79
N ALA A 72 19.83 34.04 8.96
CA ALA A 72 20.45 33.76 7.67
C ALA A 72 20.05 34.80 6.62
N ARG A 73 18.79 35.26 6.66
CA ARG A 73 18.24 36.29 5.77
C ARG A 73 18.81 37.68 6.04
N ASP A 74 19.02 38.04 7.31
CA ASP A 74 19.49 39.36 7.71
C ASP A 74 20.77 39.29 8.55
N ALA A 75 21.90 39.57 7.88
CA ALA A 75 23.21 39.59 8.52
C ALA A 75 23.36 40.72 9.57
N HIS A 76 22.58 41.80 9.47
CA HIS A 76 22.62 42.90 10.43
C HIS A 76 22.05 42.45 11.78
N LYS A 77 20.87 41.82 11.79
CA LYS A 77 20.29 41.21 13.02
C LYS A 77 21.24 40.20 13.66
N ARG A 78 21.90 39.36 12.84
CA ARG A 78 22.88 38.39 13.31
C ARG A 78 24.10 39.04 13.98
N ASN A 79 24.61 40.14 13.43
CA ASN A 79 25.74 40.86 14.00
C ASN A 79 25.36 41.60 15.30
N LEU A 80 24.19 42.23 15.34
CA LEU A 80 23.68 42.86 16.56
C LEU A 80 23.47 41.84 17.69
N LEU A 81 22.89 40.67 17.37
CA LEU A 81 22.73 39.60 18.34
C LEU A 81 24.08 39.11 18.86
N ARG A 82 25.09 39.01 17.98
CA ARG A 82 26.46 38.64 18.35
C ARG A 82 27.11 39.67 19.28
N GLU A 83 26.92 40.96 19.02
CA GLU A 83 27.41 42.05 19.88
C GLU A 83 26.71 42.03 21.24
N ALA A 84 25.41 41.78 21.28
CA ALA A 84 24.62 41.73 22.50
C ALA A 84 25.01 40.58 23.43
N ILE A 85 25.36 39.40 22.90
CA ILE A 85 25.79 38.25 23.71
C ILE A 85 27.28 38.30 24.09
N ALA A 86 28.10 39.09 23.38
CA ALA A 86 29.55 39.12 23.57
C ALA A 86 30.00 39.36 25.03
N PRO A 87 29.38 40.27 25.81
CA PRO A 87 29.77 40.52 27.20
C PRO A 87 29.46 39.36 28.16
N MET A 88 28.65 38.40 27.75
CA MET A 88 28.28 37.21 28.54
C MET A 88 29.22 36.02 28.27
N TYR A 89 30.07 36.11 27.24
CA TYR A 89 30.98 35.04 26.91
C TYR A 89 32.18 35.03 27.85
N SER A 90 32.45 33.90 28.49
CA SER A 90 33.54 33.73 29.46
C SER A 90 33.35 34.43 30.81
N THR A 91 32.15 34.93 31.13
CA THR A 91 31.87 35.69 32.36
C THR A 91 31.70 34.79 33.56
N ALA A 92 30.64 33.97 33.57
CA ALA A 92 30.42 32.99 34.64
C ALA A 92 31.10 31.63 34.39
N VAL A 93 31.41 31.33 33.12
CA VAL A 93 31.95 30.04 32.67
C VAL A 93 33.13 30.29 31.73
N PRO A 94 34.36 29.80 32.02
CA PRO A 94 35.49 29.96 31.11
C PRO A 94 35.19 29.39 29.71
N TYR A 95 35.41 30.20 28.67
CA TYR A 95 35.27 29.80 27.26
C TYR A 95 33.85 29.35 26.84
N GLY A 96 32.82 29.76 27.58
CA GLY A 96 31.43 29.40 27.28
C GLY A 96 30.42 30.47 27.71
N PHE A 97 29.15 30.17 27.48
CA PHE A 97 28.02 30.92 28.02
C PHE A 97 27.35 30.13 29.15
N ALA A 98 26.95 30.82 30.22
CA ALA A 98 26.04 30.28 31.23
C ALA A 98 24.59 30.63 30.87
N SER A 99 23.65 29.71 31.12
CA SER A 99 22.23 29.94 30.81
C SER A 99 21.67 31.19 31.50
N ARG A 100 22.02 31.38 32.78
CA ARG A 100 21.58 32.50 33.61
C ARG A 100 22.03 33.86 33.09
N ASP A 101 23.24 33.93 32.53
CA ASP A 101 23.77 35.19 31.96
C ASP A 101 23.00 35.59 30.69
N LEU A 102 22.59 34.60 29.89
CA LEU A 102 21.84 34.83 28.65
C LEU A 102 20.40 35.26 28.88
N GLU A 103 19.81 34.94 30.03
CA GLU A 103 18.44 35.37 30.38
C GLU A 103 18.32 36.90 30.47
N HIS A 104 19.40 37.58 30.85
CA HIS A 104 19.46 39.03 31.00
C HIS A 104 19.82 39.79 29.70
N VAL A 105 20.08 39.09 28.60
CA VAL A 105 20.39 39.72 27.31
C VAL A 105 19.11 40.19 26.64
N GLN A 106 18.77 41.47 26.82
CA GLN A 106 17.55 42.10 26.30
C GLN A 106 17.35 41.86 24.79
N TYR A 107 18.38 42.06 23.98
CA TYR A 107 18.29 41.89 22.52
C TYR A 107 18.00 40.43 22.12
N LEU A 108 18.55 39.45 22.84
CA LEU A 108 18.29 38.02 22.59
C LEU A 108 16.83 37.67 22.88
N THR A 109 16.29 38.16 24.00
CA THR A 109 14.89 37.97 24.36
C THR A 109 13.96 38.70 23.38
N GLY A 110 14.26 39.95 23.03
CA GLY A 110 13.49 40.72 22.05
C GLY A 110 13.47 40.06 20.66
N PHE A 111 14.60 39.52 20.21
CA PHE A 111 14.68 38.75 18.98
C PHE A 111 13.80 37.49 19.00
N MET A 112 13.84 36.71 20.09
CA MET A 112 12.98 35.53 20.24
C MET A 112 11.48 35.89 20.20
N ASN A 113 11.09 36.96 20.90
CA ASN A 113 9.71 37.46 20.92
C ASN A 113 9.25 37.89 19.52
N GLU A 114 10.10 38.59 18.77
CA GLU A 114 9.80 39.03 17.41
C GLU A 114 9.65 37.84 16.44
N VAL A 115 10.47 36.79 16.59
CA VAL A 115 10.32 35.53 15.83
C VAL A 115 8.96 34.87 16.11
N TRP A 116 8.52 34.80 17.37
CA TRP A 116 7.21 34.22 17.72
C TRP A 116 6.01 35.06 17.29
N ARG A 117 6.19 36.38 17.21
CA ARG A 117 5.17 37.30 16.67
C ARG A 117 4.98 37.08 15.18
N MET A 118 6.08 37.03 14.42
CA MET A 118 6.05 36.81 12.96
C MET A 118 5.60 35.39 12.60
N TYR A 119 6.01 34.40 13.39
CA TYR A 119 5.83 32.98 13.09
C TYR A 119 5.26 32.24 14.30
N ASN A 120 4.14 31.52 14.16
CA ASN A 120 3.54 30.73 15.24
C ASN A 120 4.16 29.30 15.28
N PRO A 121 4.95 28.93 16.31
CA PRO A 121 5.64 27.63 16.35
C PRO A 121 4.82 26.52 17.05
N THR A 122 3.48 26.60 17.07
CA THR A 122 2.62 25.58 17.73
C THR A 122 2.43 24.31 16.89
N CYS A 123 2.47 23.14 17.53
CA CYS A 123 2.59 21.82 16.92
C CYS A 123 1.26 21.15 16.51
N SER A 124 0.11 21.83 16.52
CA SER A 124 -1.18 21.15 16.30
C SER A 124 -2.32 22.08 15.86
N ASN A 125 -2.34 22.60 14.63
CA ASN A 125 -3.45 23.40 14.06
C ASN A 125 -4.15 24.35 15.08
N GLY A 126 -3.37 24.91 16.00
CA GLY A 126 -3.90 25.67 17.13
C GLY A 126 -4.38 27.00 16.59
N LEU A 127 -5.58 27.43 17.01
CA LEU A 127 -6.11 28.73 16.66
C LEU A 127 -5.04 29.81 16.88
N ARG A 128 -4.76 30.60 15.84
CA ARG A 128 -3.89 31.77 15.90
C ARG A 128 -4.60 32.79 16.81
N THR A 129 -4.22 32.85 18.07
CA THR A 129 -4.70 33.91 19.00
C THR A 129 -3.81 35.15 18.95
N VAL A 130 -3.04 35.32 17.87
CA VAL A 130 -2.25 36.54 17.67
C VAL A 130 -3.25 37.67 17.45
N PRO A 131 -3.26 38.74 18.28
CA PRO A 131 -4.05 39.91 17.98
C PRO A 131 -3.61 40.46 16.61
N PRO A 132 -4.54 40.87 15.72
CA PRO A 132 -4.15 41.70 14.59
C PRO A 132 -3.42 42.93 15.15
N GLU A 133 -2.25 43.22 14.59
CA GLU A 133 -1.39 44.38 14.80
C GLU A 133 -1.92 45.42 15.80
N GLY A 134 -1.31 45.51 16.99
CA GLY A 134 -1.57 46.57 17.96
C GLY A 134 -1.39 46.14 19.41
N ILE A 135 -0.29 46.58 20.04
CA ILE A 135 -0.23 46.73 21.49
C ILE A 135 -0.01 48.21 21.74
N GLN A 136 -0.96 48.83 22.44
CA GLN A 136 -0.93 50.22 22.85
C GLN A 136 0.21 50.41 23.85
N ILE A 137 1.09 51.38 23.65
CA ILE A 137 2.10 51.81 24.63
C ILE A 137 1.84 53.28 24.88
N ASP A 138 1.79 53.67 26.16
CA ASP A 138 1.49 55.01 26.69
C ASP A 138 1.75 56.16 25.71
N ASP A 139 0.66 56.85 25.33
CA ASP A 139 0.59 58.14 24.63
C ASP A 139 1.29 58.30 23.26
N VAL A 140 1.60 57.21 22.53
CA VAL A 140 2.08 57.30 21.13
C VAL A 140 1.10 56.63 20.16
N PRO A 141 0.64 57.32 19.09
CA PRO A 141 -0.38 56.77 18.18
C PRO A 141 0.18 55.67 17.27
N ASP A 142 -0.59 54.56 17.16
CA ASP A 142 -0.74 53.49 16.15
C ASP A 142 0.41 53.08 15.18
N ASP A 143 1.64 53.55 15.33
CA ASP A 143 2.76 53.18 14.47
C ASP A 143 3.56 52.01 15.06
N PHE A 144 3.34 50.83 14.48
CA PHE A 144 4.11 49.63 14.78
C PHE A 144 5.54 49.73 14.22
N ILE A 145 6.56 49.63 15.09
CA ILE A 145 7.98 49.70 14.72
C ILE A 145 8.72 48.42 15.15
N PRO A 146 9.02 47.48 14.22
CA PRO A 146 9.68 46.20 14.51
C PRO A 146 11.02 46.34 15.25
N GLU A 147 11.80 47.37 14.93
CA GLU A 147 13.13 47.59 15.51
C GLU A 147 13.08 47.87 17.01
N ARG A 148 11.97 48.43 17.52
CA ARG A 148 11.79 48.72 18.95
C ARG A 148 11.61 47.46 19.79
N TRP A 149 11.10 46.37 19.24
CA TRP A 149 10.93 45.11 19.98
C TRP A 149 12.27 44.40 20.24
N MET A 150 13.22 44.52 19.32
CA MET A 150 14.57 43.98 19.49
C MET A 150 15.46 44.90 20.32
N SER A 151 15.30 46.22 20.21
CA SER A 151 16.16 47.21 20.89
C SER A 151 15.63 47.70 22.24
N ARG A 152 14.32 47.66 22.46
CA ARG A 152 13.62 48.12 23.68
C ARG A 152 12.52 47.15 24.12
N PRO A 153 12.86 45.87 24.41
CA PRO A 153 11.89 44.86 24.80
C PRO A 153 11.12 45.21 26.09
N GLU A 154 11.67 46.08 26.95
CA GLU A 154 11.03 46.56 28.18
C GLU A 154 9.73 47.35 27.95
N LEU A 155 9.48 47.80 26.73
CA LEU A 155 8.26 48.52 26.36
C LEU A 155 7.09 47.59 25.98
N VAL A 156 7.28 46.28 25.94
CA VAL A 156 6.23 45.31 25.60
C VAL A 156 5.35 45.04 26.83
N ILE A 157 4.09 45.47 26.79
CA ILE A 157 3.15 45.39 27.93
C ILE A 157 2.75 43.95 28.28
N ASP A 158 2.54 43.10 27.28
CA ASP A 158 2.19 41.69 27.47
C ASP A 158 3.12 40.77 26.67
N GLU A 159 4.24 40.37 27.29
CA GLU A 159 5.15 39.36 26.75
C GLU A 159 4.51 37.97 26.62
N GLY A 160 3.40 37.71 27.33
CA GLY A 160 2.69 36.43 27.35
C GLY A 160 1.78 36.22 26.14
N ALA A 161 1.32 37.28 25.48
CA ALA A 161 0.37 37.21 24.38
C ALA A 161 0.85 36.38 23.18
N PHE A 162 2.18 36.26 23.00
CA PHE A 162 2.79 35.59 21.84
C PHE A 162 3.53 34.30 22.21
N HIS A 163 3.52 33.91 23.49
CA HIS A 163 4.34 32.82 23.96
C HIS A 163 3.64 31.47 23.65
N PRO A 164 4.15 30.66 22.71
CA PRO A 164 3.47 29.46 22.22
C PRO A 164 3.30 28.37 23.29
N PHE A 165 4.01 28.51 24.41
CA PHE A 165 3.96 27.61 25.56
C PHE A 165 2.86 27.94 26.60
N LEU A 166 1.97 28.91 26.34
CA LEU A 166 0.96 29.43 27.30
C LEU A 166 -0.52 29.04 27.02
N ILE A 167 -0.80 28.19 26.03
CA ILE A 167 -2.19 27.80 25.72
C ILE A 167 -2.69 26.77 26.77
N ARG A 168 -3.79 27.11 27.47
CA ARG A 168 -4.62 26.35 28.45
C ARG A 168 -4.62 24.80 28.35
N PRO A 169 -5.27 24.09 29.30
CA PRO A 169 -4.78 23.78 30.64
C PRO A 169 -3.48 22.95 30.64
N TYR A 170 -2.98 22.53 29.48
CA TYR A 170 -1.77 21.70 29.31
C TYR A 170 -0.53 22.56 29.07
N ASN A 171 -0.16 23.41 30.04
CA ASN A 171 1.10 24.15 29.97
C ASN A 171 2.26 23.18 29.68
N CYS A 172 3.16 23.57 28.78
CA CYS A 172 4.36 22.78 28.50
C CYS A 172 5.10 22.54 29.82
N ALA A 173 5.15 21.27 30.24
CA ALA A 173 5.78 20.83 31.48
C ALA A 173 7.24 21.32 31.61
N GLY A 174 7.90 21.71 30.51
CA GLY A 174 9.28 22.18 30.48
C GLY A 174 9.50 23.60 29.98
N LYS A 175 8.55 24.56 30.10
CA LYS A 175 8.71 25.94 29.57
C LYS A 175 10.09 26.57 29.86
N GLN A 176 10.55 26.52 31.10
CA GLN A 176 11.85 27.11 31.49
C GLN A 176 13.05 26.40 30.84
N ILE A 177 12.98 25.08 30.72
CA ILE A 177 14.01 24.28 30.05
C ILE A 177 14.02 24.60 28.55
N ALA A 178 12.85 24.68 27.92
CA ALA A 178 12.70 25.02 26.51
C ALA A 178 13.31 26.39 26.19
N LEU A 179 13.05 27.41 27.01
CA LEU A 179 13.62 28.74 26.84
C LEU A 179 15.15 28.74 27.00
N THR A 180 15.66 27.98 27.96
CA THR A 180 17.10 27.79 28.18
C THR A 180 17.77 27.17 26.96
N VAL A 181 17.18 26.12 26.38
CA VAL A 181 17.68 25.45 25.17
C VAL A 181 17.77 26.45 24.01
N VAL A 182 16.70 27.20 23.74
CA VAL A 182 16.66 28.15 22.62
C VAL A 182 17.75 29.22 22.78
N ARG A 183 17.90 29.81 23.97
CA ARG A 183 18.91 30.84 24.24
C ARG A 183 20.34 30.32 24.05
N LEU A 184 20.65 29.16 24.63
CA LEU A 184 21.98 28.57 24.54
C LEU A 184 22.33 28.21 23.08
N VAL A 185 21.40 27.55 22.37
CA VAL A 185 21.64 27.16 20.98
C VAL A 185 21.84 28.38 20.08
N LEU A 186 21.03 29.42 20.21
CA LEU A 186 21.20 30.66 19.45
C LEU A 186 22.53 31.34 19.77
N ALA A 187 22.87 31.50 21.06
CA ALA A 187 24.10 32.16 21.49
C ALA A 187 25.35 31.39 21.00
N TYR A 188 25.42 30.08 21.23
CA TYR A 188 26.55 29.26 20.78
C TYR A 188 26.68 29.22 19.25
N THR A 189 25.55 29.14 18.53
CA THR A 189 25.59 29.06 17.06
C THR A 189 26.05 30.37 16.46
N VAL A 190 25.48 31.51 16.89
CA VAL A 190 25.84 32.84 16.39
C VAL A 190 27.27 33.23 16.80
N TRP A 191 27.75 32.79 17.96
CA TRP A 191 29.11 33.07 18.41
C TRP A 191 30.18 32.30 17.63
N ASN A 192 29.96 31.00 17.40
CA ASN A 192 30.97 30.12 16.81
C ASN A 192 30.91 30.01 15.28
N TYR A 193 29.75 30.28 14.68
CA TYR A 193 29.53 30.08 13.25
C TYR A 193 29.06 31.38 12.57
N ASP A 194 29.56 31.61 11.36
CA ASP A 194 28.91 32.46 10.36
C ASP A 194 28.13 31.53 9.42
N PHE A 195 26.89 31.88 9.10
CA PHE A 195 26.03 31.08 8.22
C PHE A 195 25.16 31.98 7.34
N GLU A 196 24.85 31.50 6.15
CA GLU A 196 24.03 32.13 5.11
C GLU A 196 23.30 31.02 4.31
N PHE A 197 22.32 31.39 3.48
CA PHE A 197 21.69 30.42 2.57
C PHE A 197 22.68 29.94 1.50
N GLY A 198 22.53 28.70 1.03
CA GLY A 198 23.38 28.16 -0.01
C GLY A 198 23.25 28.93 -1.34
N PRO A 199 24.24 28.85 -2.25
CA PRO A 199 24.18 29.52 -3.54
C PRO A 199 22.93 29.10 -4.34
N GLY A 200 22.06 30.06 -4.65
CA GLY A 200 20.81 29.82 -5.38
C GLY A 200 19.59 29.46 -4.50
N GLU A 201 19.77 29.37 -3.19
CA GLU A 201 18.68 29.15 -2.24
C GLU A 201 18.18 30.50 -1.69
N THR A 202 16.89 30.78 -1.83
CA THR A 202 16.24 31.99 -1.28
C THR A 202 15.81 31.82 0.17
N GLY A 203 15.99 30.63 0.76
CA GLY A 203 15.44 30.26 2.06
C GLY A 203 13.92 30.11 2.06
N VAL A 204 13.22 30.35 0.95
CA VAL A 204 11.76 30.22 0.85
C VAL A 204 11.32 28.79 1.14
N GLU A 205 12.08 27.79 0.68
CA GLU A 205 11.83 26.39 1.00
C GLU A 205 12.01 26.10 2.51
N ILE A 206 12.92 26.80 3.19
CA ILE A 206 13.12 26.71 4.65
C ILE A 206 11.92 27.31 5.38
N HIS A 207 11.44 28.46 4.91
CA HIS A 207 10.26 29.13 5.44
C HIS A 207 8.96 28.33 5.20
N GLU A 208 8.74 27.82 3.99
CA GLU A 208 7.62 26.96 3.63
C GLU A 208 7.68 25.60 4.34
N LYS A 209 8.86 25.00 4.48
CA LYS A 209 9.01 23.76 5.27
C LYS A 209 8.80 24.00 6.75
N ALA A 210 9.22 25.14 7.31
CA ALA A 210 8.93 25.51 8.69
C ALA A 210 7.42 25.75 8.91
N LEU A 211 6.74 26.41 7.95
CA LEU A 211 5.28 26.56 7.91
C LEU A 211 4.56 25.21 7.81
N ASN A 212 5.07 24.30 6.99
CA ASN A 212 4.52 22.96 6.74
C ASN A 212 5.05 21.88 7.71
N GLN A 213 5.78 22.27 8.77
CA GLN A 213 6.31 21.38 9.82
C GLN A 213 7.19 20.21 9.28
N LEU A 214 7.99 20.46 8.24
CA LEU A 214 8.90 19.49 7.62
C LEU A 214 10.35 19.63 8.12
N ILE A 215 11.12 18.53 8.08
CA ILE A 215 12.52 18.48 8.56
C ILE A 215 13.39 19.47 7.76
N LEU A 216 14.00 20.41 8.46
CA LEU A 216 15.18 21.12 7.98
C LEU A 216 16.41 20.23 8.17
N LYS A 217 16.82 19.53 7.10
CA LYS A 217 18.19 19.00 7.08
C LYS A 217 19.10 20.20 6.84
N PRO A 218 20.00 20.55 7.78
CA PRO A 218 21.03 21.53 7.45
C PRO A 218 21.79 21.00 6.23
N GLY A 219 21.94 21.85 5.21
CA GLY A 219 22.94 21.60 4.18
C GLY A 219 24.33 21.48 4.82
N PRO A 220 25.33 20.95 4.11
CA PRO A 220 26.69 20.89 4.63
C PRO A 220 27.12 22.29 5.12
N LEU A 221 27.32 22.42 6.44
CA LEU A 221 27.87 23.65 7.03
C LEU A 221 29.35 23.72 6.63
N TYR A 222 29.63 24.53 5.62
CA TYR A 222 31.00 24.80 5.22
C TYR A 222 31.66 25.68 6.28
N ARG A 223 32.75 25.18 6.88
CA ARG A 223 33.55 25.95 7.83
C ARG A 223 34.24 27.09 7.08
N LEU A 224 33.65 28.29 7.07
CA LEU A 224 34.33 29.50 6.66
C LEU A 224 35.45 29.78 7.66
N ARG A 225 36.68 29.46 7.26
CA ARG A 225 37.88 29.60 8.08
C ARG A 225 38.15 31.08 8.31
N ARG A 226 37.70 31.65 9.43
CA ARG A 226 38.07 33.03 9.82
C ARG A 226 39.58 33.15 9.96
N GLY A 227 40.19 33.92 9.06
CA GLY A 227 41.60 34.28 9.10
C GLY A 227 41.89 35.32 10.19
N ARG A 228 41.86 34.93 11.47
CA ARG A 228 42.51 35.68 12.58
C ARG A 228 42.34 34.95 13.91
N ARG A 229 43.11 33.87 14.14
CA ARG A 229 43.53 33.40 15.48
C ARG A 229 44.61 32.33 15.35
N LYS A 230 45.73 32.73 14.75
CA LYS A 230 46.92 31.86 14.57
C LYS A 230 47.88 31.90 15.77
N ARG A 231 47.55 32.56 16.88
CA ARG A 231 48.52 32.84 17.96
C ARG A 231 48.30 32.10 19.29
N LEU A 232 47.15 31.46 19.51
CA LEU A 232 46.85 30.75 20.77
C LEU A 232 46.96 29.23 20.69
N MET A 233 46.84 28.62 19.50
CA MET A 233 46.95 27.16 19.33
C MET A 233 48.38 26.64 19.11
N LEU A 234 49.36 27.54 19.00
CA LEU A 234 50.75 27.14 18.73
C LEU A 234 51.47 26.55 19.96
N ASN A 235 51.00 26.86 21.17
CA ASN A 235 51.59 26.32 22.40
C ASN A 235 51.05 24.95 22.82
N ARG A 236 49.96 24.46 22.21
CA ARG A 236 49.37 23.15 22.57
C ARG A 236 49.84 21.99 21.68
N ARG A 237 50.58 22.27 20.60
CA ARG A 237 51.09 21.25 19.66
C ARG A 237 52.26 20.42 20.18
N ARG A 238 52.71 20.65 21.42
CA ARG A 238 53.86 19.94 21.99
C ARG A 238 53.47 18.80 22.94
N ASP A 239 52.27 18.82 23.51
CA ASP A 239 51.86 17.82 24.52
C ASP A 239 50.93 16.73 23.95
N GLU A 240 50.29 16.94 22.79
CA GLU A 240 49.33 15.97 22.23
C GLU A 240 49.97 14.89 21.33
N ARG A 241 51.29 14.87 21.16
CA ARG A 241 51.97 13.84 20.35
C ARG A 241 52.19 12.49 21.05
N GLU A 242 51.84 12.37 22.33
CA GLU A 242 51.98 11.10 23.06
C GLU A 242 50.67 10.32 23.28
N GLU A 243 49.48 10.89 22.98
CA GLU A 243 48.19 10.19 23.13
C GLU A 243 47.54 9.73 21.82
N GLU A 244 48.11 10.06 20.67
CA GLU A 244 47.52 9.74 19.35
C GLU A 244 47.88 8.32 18.85
N LYS A 245 47.92 7.31 19.73
CA LYS A 245 48.24 5.92 19.37
C LYS A 245 47.25 4.84 19.79
N HIS A 246 46.13 5.15 20.44
CA HIS A 246 45.12 4.13 20.79
C HIS A 246 43.69 4.64 20.72
N TYR A 247 43.23 5.01 19.52
CA TYR A 247 41.78 5.06 19.23
C TYR A 247 41.51 4.55 17.81
N THR A 248 41.75 3.26 17.58
CA THR A 248 40.88 2.52 16.66
C THR A 248 39.50 2.51 17.31
N LEU A 249 38.57 3.26 16.72
CA LEU A 249 37.15 3.17 17.05
C LEU A 249 36.78 1.68 17.14
N PRO A 250 36.25 1.19 18.28
CA PRO A 250 35.45 -0.01 18.21
C PRO A 250 34.32 0.34 17.26
N TYR A 251 34.21 -0.42 16.18
CA TYR A 251 32.96 -0.48 15.45
C TYR A 251 31.94 -0.99 16.47
N ILE A 252 31.23 -0.07 17.13
CA ILE A 252 30.06 -0.41 17.91
C ILE A 252 29.11 -0.98 16.87
N GLU A 253 28.98 -2.31 16.84
CA GLU A 253 27.77 -2.92 16.31
C GLU A 253 26.63 -2.19 17.00
N MET A 254 25.95 -1.33 16.26
CA MET A 254 24.65 -0.83 16.67
C MET A 254 23.81 -2.09 16.87
N ASP A 255 23.66 -2.50 18.13
CA ASP A 255 22.60 -3.42 18.50
C ASP A 255 21.32 -2.63 18.31
N SER A 256 20.87 -2.63 17.05
CA SER A 256 19.55 -2.25 16.67
C SER A 256 18.61 -3.13 17.48
N THR A 257 18.25 -2.69 18.68
CA THR A 257 16.97 -3.06 19.27
C THR A 257 15.89 -2.42 18.41
N GLU A 258 15.78 -2.93 17.18
CA GLU A 258 14.56 -2.93 16.40
C GLU A 258 13.48 -3.35 17.39
N LEU A 259 12.46 -2.51 17.58
CA LEU A 259 11.18 -2.97 18.09
C LEU A 259 10.68 -4.01 17.08
N LYS A 260 11.12 -5.26 17.27
CA LYS A 260 10.76 -6.39 16.44
C LYS A 260 9.24 -6.46 16.50
N PHE A 261 8.58 -6.27 15.36
CA PHE A 261 7.16 -6.54 15.22
C PHE A 261 6.91 -7.97 15.69
N LYS A 262 6.36 -8.12 16.91
CA LYS A 262 6.14 -9.40 17.58
C LYS A 262 4.63 -9.67 17.55
N PRO A 263 4.13 -10.32 16.50
CA PRO A 263 2.70 -10.58 16.36
C PRO A 263 2.21 -11.43 17.55
N GLY A 264 1.36 -10.86 18.39
CA GLY A 264 0.73 -11.60 19.49
C GLY A 264 -0.17 -12.74 18.99
N LEU A 265 -0.55 -13.66 19.88
CA LEU A 265 -1.40 -14.81 19.51
C LEU A 265 -2.71 -14.39 18.84
N ARG A 266 -3.34 -13.31 19.34
CA ARG A 266 -4.57 -12.76 18.76
C ARG A 266 -4.37 -12.20 17.35
N PHE A 267 -3.24 -11.53 17.11
CA PHE A 267 -2.88 -11.03 15.79
C PHE A 267 -2.75 -12.20 14.81
N ARG A 268 -2.02 -13.25 15.20
CA ARG A 268 -1.83 -14.46 14.38
C ARG A 268 -3.15 -15.17 14.11
N ALA A 269 -4.04 -15.23 15.10
CA ALA A 269 -5.38 -15.79 14.94
C ALA A 269 -6.25 -14.95 13.98
N ALA A 270 -6.20 -13.61 14.08
CA ALA A 270 -6.90 -12.72 13.16
C ALA A 270 -6.37 -12.86 11.73
N PHE A 271 -5.05 -12.85 11.54
CA PHE A 271 -4.43 -13.10 10.23
C PHE A 271 -4.79 -14.49 9.69
N GLY A 272 -4.75 -15.51 10.54
CA GLY A 272 -5.17 -16.87 10.20
C GLY A 272 -6.62 -16.92 9.73
N SER A 273 -7.54 -16.19 10.38
CA SER A 273 -8.94 -16.12 9.96
C SER A 273 -9.12 -15.48 8.58
N LEU A 274 -8.35 -14.41 8.28
CA LEU A 274 -8.33 -13.79 6.96
C LEU A 274 -7.80 -14.76 5.90
N CYS A 275 -6.75 -15.52 6.23
CA CYS A 275 -6.19 -16.54 5.35
C CYS A 275 -7.16 -17.69 5.09
N VAL A 276 -7.93 -18.14 6.08
CA VAL A 276 -8.97 -19.18 5.90
C VAL A 276 -10.04 -18.73 4.93
N LEU A 277 -10.49 -17.48 5.03
CA LEU A 277 -11.47 -16.92 4.09
C LEU A 277 -10.90 -16.76 2.68
N PHE A 278 -9.66 -16.27 2.57
CA PHE A 278 -8.97 -16.15 1.29
C PHE A 278 -8.77 -17.52 0.64
N PHE A 279 -8.41 -18.53 1.43
CA PHE A 279 -8.33 -19.93 1.00
C PHE A 279 -9.66 -20.43 0.46
N ALA A 280 -10.76 -20.19 1.16
CA ALA A 280 -12.09 -20.60 0.71
C ALA A 280 -12.43 -20.00 -0.67
N THR A 281 -12.14 -18.70 -0.87
CA THR A 281 -12.36 -18.07 -2.18
C THR A 281 -11.43 -18.59 -3.27
N ALA A 282 -10.17 -18.88 -2.95
CA ALA A 282 -9.20 -19.42 -3.91
C ALA A 282 -9.52 -20.87 -4.29
N LEU A 283 -10.03 -21.66 -3.34
CA LEU A 283 -10.48 -23.02 -3.56
C LEU A 283 -11.73 -23.04 -4.46
N ASP A 284 -12.77 -22.28 -4.12
CA ASP A 284 -14.02 -22.17 -4.89
C ASP A 284 -13.78 -21.79 -6.36
N ALA A 285 -12.86 -20.84 -6.59
CA ALA A 285 -12.47 -20.39 -7.92
C ALA A 285 -11.95 -21.52 -8.82
N MET A 286 -11.28 -22.53 -8.24
CA MET A 286 -10.60 -23.60 -8.98
C MET A 286 -11.31 -24.96 -8.94
N THR A 287 -12.22 -25.17 -7.98
CA THR A 287 -13.02 -26.40 -7.90
C THR A 287 -14.13 -26.47 -8.95
N LEU A 288 -14.55 -25.34 -9.52
CA LEU A 288 -15.70 -25.28 -10.44
C LEU A 288 -15.38 -25.89 -11.82
N ALA A 289 -14.22 -25.58 -12.39
CA ALA A 289 -13.85 -26.00 -13.75
C ALA A 289 -14.04 -27.51 -14.01
N PRO A 290 -13.56 -28.44 -13.14
CA PRO A 290 -13.81 -29.87 -13.32
C PRO A 290 -15.28 -30.29 -13.15
N ALA A 291 -16.11 -29.48 -12.48
CA ALA A 291 -17.51 -29.78 -12.20
C ALA A 291 -18.49 -29.30 -13.27
N LEU A 292 -18.08 -28.40 -14.16
CA LEU A 292 -18.95 -27.82 -15.20
C LEU A 292 -19.69 -28.87 -16.06
N PRO A 293 -19.04 -29.95 -16.54
CA PRO A 293 -19.74 -30.95 -17.36
C PRO A 293 -20.83 -31.69 -16.56
N ALA A 294 -20.56 -32.02 -15.29
CA ALA A 294 -21.51 -32.69 -14.41
C ALA A 294 -22.73 -31.81 -14.10
N ILE A 295 -22.49 -30.51 -13.82
CA ILE A 295 -23.54 -29.52 -13.60
C ILE A 295 -24.47 -29.41 -14.82
N SER A 296 -23.90 -29.32 -16.02
CA SER A 296 -24.68 -29.22 -17.27
C SER A 296 -25.58 -30.42 -17.47
N ASN A 297 -25.04 -31.62 -17.24
CA ASN A 297 -25.77 -32.88 -17.45
C ASN A 297 -26.91 -33.06 -16.44
N GLU A 298 -26.67 -32.78 -15.16
CA GLU A 298 -27.65 -33.06 -14.10
C GLU A 298 -28.77 -32.01 -14.02
N LEU A 299 -28.47 -30.74 -14.29
CA LEU A 299 -29.48 -29.66 -14.28
C LEU A 299 -30.21 -29.50 -15.62
N HIS A 300 -30.01 -30.43 -16.56
CA HIS A 300 -30.57 -30.41 -17.92
C HIS A 300 -30.39 -29.07 -18.64
N GLY A 301 -29.30 -28.37 -18.33
CA GLY A 301 -29.05 -27.06 -18.88
C GLY A 301 -28.05 -27.09 -20.02
N THR A 302 -28.08 -26.04 -20.82
CA THR A 302 -27.19 -25.95 -21.97
C THR A 302 -25.73 -25.79 -21.51
N ALA A 303 -24.80 -26.25 -22.32
CA ALA A 303 -23.36 -26.05 -22.14
C ALA A 303 -23.00 -24.59 -21.80
N LEU A 304 -23.68 -23.69 -22.51
CA LEU A 304 -23.60 -22.26 -22.34
C LEU A 304 -24.04 -21.84 -20.93
N GLN A 305 -25.20 -22.30 -20.48
CA GLN A 305 -25.71 -22.00 -19.15
C GLN A 305 -24.79 -22.52 -18.03
N ALA A 306 -24.17 -23.68 -18.21
CA ALA A 306 -23.20 -24.22 -17.26
C ALA A 306 -21.93 -23.35 -17.20
N PHE A 307 -21.38 -22.91 -18.34
CA PHE A 307 -20.25 -21.98 -18.37
C PHE A 307 -20.55 -20.66 -17.62
N TRP A 308 -21.78 -20.16 -17.73
CA TRP A 308 -22.23 -18.96 -17.04
C TRP A 308 -22.19 -19.05 -15.51
N THR A 309 -22.09 -20.25 -14.94
CA THR A 309 -21.94 -20.44 -13.47
C THR A 309 -20.61 -19.91 -12.96
N GLY A 310 -19.54 -20.01 -13.75
CA GLY A 310 -18.24 -19.42 -13.43
C GLY A 310 -18.22 -17.92 -13.71
N THR A 311 -18.74 -17.54 -14.88
CA THR A 311 -18.75 -16.15 -15.34
C THR A 311 -19.58 -15.23 -14.45
N SER A 312 -20.76 -15.67 -13.97
CA SER A 312 -21.60 -14.85 -13.09
C SER A 312 -20.93 -14.54 -11.75
N PHE A 313 -20.23 -15.51 -11.18
CA PHE A 313 -19.43 -15.32 -9.97
C PHE A 313 -18.29 -14.33 -10.21
N LEU A 314 -17.52 -14.51 -11.28
CA LEU A 314 -16.40 -13.62 -11.61
C LEU A 314 -16.88 -12.19 -11.88
N LEU A 315 -17.98 -12.03 -12.61
CA LEU A 315 -18.55 -10.74 -12.94
C LEU A 315 -19.04 -10.02 -11.69
N ALA A 316 -19.81 -10.70 -10.83
CA ALA A 316 -20.29 -10.14 -9.57
C ALA A 316 -19.15 -9.83 -8.59
N SER A 317 -18.15 -10.71 -8.53
CA SER A 317 -16.92 -10.50 -7.76
C SER A 317 -16.23 -9.22 -8.21
N THR A 318 -15.84 -9.13 -9.48
CA THR A 318 -15.16 -7.95 -10.06
C THR A 318 -15.93 -6.65 -9.84
N ALA A 319 -17.24 -6.64 -10.10
CA ALA A 319 -18.06 -5.44 -9.97
C ALA A 319 -18.17 -4.95 -8.52
N SER A 320 -18.17 -5.85 -7.55
CA SER A 320 -18.30 -5.51 -6.13
C SER A 320 -16.99 -5.08 -5.45
N GLN A 321 -15.82 -5.39 -6.02
CA GLN A 321 -14.54 -5.16 -5.36
C GLN A 321 -14.28 -3.69 -5.02
N LEU A 322 -14.49 -2.76 -5.95
CA LEU A 322 -14.29 -1.32 -5.70
C LEU A 322 -15.33 -0.77 -4.70
N THR A 323 -16.57 -1.27 -4.78
CA THR A 323 -17.64 -0.92 -3.83
C THR A 323 -17.28 -1.32 -2.40
N PHE A 324 -16.83 -2.55 -2.19
CA PHE A 324 -16.37 -3.01 -0.87
C PHE A 324 -15.14 -2.23 -0.40
N GLY A 325 -14.19 -1.94 -1.29
CA GLY A 325 -13.02 -1.12 -0.98
C GLY A 325 -13.39 0.25 -0.44
N ALA A 326 -14.25 0.99 -1.14
CA ALA A 326 -14.72 2.31 -0.73
C ALA A 326 -15.60 2.26 0.54
N LEU A 327 -16.59 1.36 0.58
CA LEU A 327 -17.44 1.21 1.78
C LEU A 327 -16.60 0.90 3.03
N SER A 328 -15.48 0.18 2.87
CA SER A 328 -14.65 -0.20 4.02
C SER A 328 -14.02 0.99 4.72
N GLN A 329 -13.84 2.11 4.01
CA GLN A 329 -13.30 3.34 4.57
C GLN A 329 -14.33 4.00 5.49
N SER A 330 -15.60 4.01 5.10
CA SER A 330 -16.70 4.64 5.86
C SER A 330 -17.29 3.76 6.97
N PHE A 331 -17.40 2.44 6.75
CA PHE A 331 -18.06 1.50 7.69
C PHE A 331 -17.09 0.66 8.52
N GLY A 332 -15.80 0.71 8.20
CA GLY A 332 -14.75 -0.07 8.83
C GLY A 332 -14.62 -1.50 8.28
N ARG A 333 -13.41 -2.06 8.36
CA ARG A 333 -13.09 -3.34 7.70
C ARG A 333 -13.87 -4.53 8.27
N LYS A 334 -13.96 -4.65 9.60
CA LYS A 334 -14.50 -5.84 10.29
C LYS A 334 -15.93 -6.17 9.83
N TYR A 335 -16.83 -5.19 9.85
CA TYR A 335 -18.25 -5.42 9.56
C TYR A 335 -18.46 -5.75 8.09
N LEU A 336 -17.70 -5.14 7.18
CA LEU A 336 -17.81 -5.49 5.76
C LEU A 336 -17.23 -6.86 5.44
N ILE A 337 -16.17 -7.30 6.12
CA ILE A 337 -15.70 -8.68 5.93
C ILE A 337 -16.79 -9.66 6.37
N LEU A 338 -17.44 -9.41 7.51
CA LEU A 338 -18.56 -10.25 7.96
C LEU A 338 -19.72 -10.25 6.97
N LEU A 339 -20.06 -9.09 6.39
CA LEU A 339 -21.08 -9.01 5.33
C LEU A 339 -20.67 -9.83 4.10
N ALA A 340 -19.42 -9.67 3.63
CA ALA A 340 -18.90 -10.39 2.47
C ALA A 340 -18.90 -11.91 2.69
N VAL A 341 -18.49 -12.37 3.89
CA VAL A 341 -18.55 -13.80 4.27
C VAL A 341 -19.97 -14.31 4.35
N SER A 342 -20.91 -13.53 4.90
CA SER A 342 -22.33 -13.91 4.92
C SER A 342 -22.91 -14.06 3.52
N LEU A 343 -22.61 -13.14 2.60
CA LEU A 343 -23.04 -13.25 1.20
C LEU A 343 -22.42 -14.47 0.52
N PHE A 344 -21.13 -14.72 0.72
CA PHE A 344 -20.45 -15.90 0.18
C PHE A 344 -21.05 -17.21 0.74
N PHE A 345 -21.38 -17.25 2.04
CA PHE A 345 -22.00 -18.38 2.71
C PHE A 345 -23.41 -18.67 2.18
N ILE A 346 -24.27 -17.63 2.10
CA ILE A 346 -25.64 -17.75 1.58
C ILE A 346 -25.62 -18.16 0.10
N GLY A 347 -24.74 -17.54 -0.70
CA GLY A 347 -24.55 -17.91 -2.10
C GLY A 347 -24.12 -19.37 -2.26
N SER A 348 -23.20 -19.84 -1.41
CA SER A 348 -22.74 -21.25 -1.41
C SER A 348 -23.87 -22.23 -1.06
N ILE A 349 -24.79 -21.86 -0.16
CA ILE A 349 -25.98 -22.69 0.15
C ILE A 349 -26.89 -22.76 -1.08
N LEU A 350 -27.21 -21.61 -1.67
CA LEU A 350 -28.10 -21.51 -2.84
C LEU A 350 -27.58 -22.32 -4.03
N THR A 351 -26.27 -22.30 -4.28
CA THR A 351 -25.65 -23.07 -5.36
C THR A 351 -25.63 -24.56 -5.04
N ALA A 352 -25.31 -24.94 -3.81
CA ALA A 352 -25.27 -26.33 -3.40
C ALA A 352 -26.67 -26.99 -3.42
N SER A 353 -27.72 -26.24 -3.10
CA SER A 353 -29.10 -26.69 -3.12
C SER A 353 -29.83 -26.41 -4.44
N ALA A 354 -29.12 -26.04 -5.51
CA ALA A 354 -29.77 -25.68 -6.76
C ALA A 354 -30.39 -26.91 -7.46
N GLU A 355 -31.67 -26.79 -7.81
CA GLU A 355 -32.42 -27.76 -8.63
C GLU A 355 -32.61 -27.26 -10.08
N SER A 356 -32.26 -26.00 -10.35
CA SER A 356 -32.26 -25.42 -11.69
C SER A 356 -31.05 -24.52 -11.89
N ILE A 357 -30.65 -24.36 -13.16
CA ILE A 357 -29.57 -23.45 -13.54
C ILE A 357 -29.85 -22.01 -13.10
N ALA A 358 -31.10 -21.54 -13.17
CA ALA A 358 -31.43 -20.17 -12.78
C ALA A 358 -31.11 -19.91 -11.30
N VAL A 359 -31.46 -20.85 -10.41
CA VAL A 359 -31.14 -20.79 -8.98
C VAL A 359 -29.62 -20.88 -8.77
N LEU A 360 -28.94 -21.75 -9.53
CA LEU A 360 -27.48 -21.87 -9.48
C LEU A 360 -26.79 -20.55 -9.87
N LEU A 361 -27.24 -19.88 -10.95
CA LEU A 361 -26.70 -18.60 -11.40
C LEU A 361 -26.96 -17.49 -10.38
N LEU A 362 -28.15 -17.44 -9.79
CA LEU A 362 -28.47 -16.50 -8.71
C LEU A 362 -27.55 -16.72 -7.50
N GLY A 363 -27.40 -17.97 -7.07
CA GLY A 363 -26.49 -18.35 -6.00
C GLY A 363 -25.04 -17.94 -6.29
N ARG A 364 -24.53 -18.22 -7.50
CA ARG A 364 -23.18 -17.84 -7.94
C ARG A 364 -22.98 -16.33 -7.99
N THR A 365 -24.02 -15.58 -8.35
CA THR A 365 -23.98 -14.11 -8.35
C THR A 365 -23.85 -13.57 -6.92
N ILE A 366 -24.67 -14.05 -5.98
CA ILE A 366 -24.60 -13.67 -4.56
C ILE A 366 -23.26 -14.09 -3.94
N GLN A 367 -22.82 -15.31 -4.26
CA GLN A 367 -21.52 -15.84 -3.82
C GLN A 367 -20.37 -14.98 -4.37
N GLY A 368 -20.46 -14.55 -5.63
CA GLY A 368 -19.49 -13.66 -6.28
C GLY A 368 -19.39 -12.30 -5.59
N LEU A 369 -20.52 -11.67 -5.27
CA LEU A 369 -20.54 -10.42 -4.48
C LEU A 369 -19.78 -10.60 -3.15
N GLY A 370 -20.02 -11.70 -2.44
CA GLY A 370 -19.29 -12.02 -1.21
C GLY A 370 -17.80 -12.29 -1.45
N GLY A 371 -17.46 -13.02 -2.51
CA GLY A 371 -16.09 -13.39 -2.86
C GLY A 371 -15.23 -12.18 -3.22
N GLY A 372 -15.79 -11.23 -3.99
CA GLY A 372 -15.13 -9.97 -4.31
C GLY A 372 -14.85 -9.14 -3.06
N GLY A 373 -15.82 -9.06 -2.15
CA GLY A 373 -15.65 -8.42 -0.84
C GLY A 373 -14.57 -9.09 0.00
N ILE A 374 -14.54 -10.42 0.11
CA ILE A 374 -13.52 -11.16 0.86
C ILE A 374 -12.12 -10.86 0.29
N VAL A 375 -11.93 -11.05 -1.01
CA VAL A 375 -10.62 -10.86 -1.66
C VAL A 375 -10.10 -9.45 -1.43
N THR A 376 -10.92 -8.43 -1.67
CA THR A 376 -10.52 -7.02 -1.49
C THR A 376 -10.27 -6.68 -0.03
N LEU A 377 -11.21 -7.00 0.87
CA LEU A 377 -11.12 -6.57 2.26
C LEU A 377 -10.05 -7.31 3.05
N VAL A 378 -9.75 -8.57 2.72
CA VAL A 378 -8.64 -9.32 3.32
C VAL A 378 -7.32 -8.62 3.00
N GLU A 379 -7.07 -8.29 1.73
CA GLU A 379 -5.84 -7.62 1.31
C GLU A 379 -5.70 -6.23 1.96
N ILE A 380 -6.76 -5.41 1.94
CA ILE A 380 -6.78 -4.10 2.60
C ILE A 380 -6.49 -4.25 4.11
N THR A 381 -7.16 -5.18 4.78
CA THR A 381 -6.98 -5.39 6.23
C THR A 381 -5.56 -5.82 6.56
N ILE A 382 -4.91 -6.65 5.74
CA ILE A 382 -3.51 -7.03 5.95
C ILE A 382 -2.59 -5.80 5.83
N THR A 383 -2.87 -4.87 4.92
CA THR A 383 -2.10 -3.61 4.87
C THR A 383 -2.27 -2.76 6.12
N ASP A 384 -3.47 -2.71 6.71
CA ASP A 384 -3.74 -1.97 7.94
C ASP A 384 -3.15 -2.66 9.19
N LEU A 385 -3.05 -4.00 9.18
CA LEU A 385 -2.54 -4.81 10.29
C LEU A 385 -1.01 -4.88 10.34
N VAL A 386 -0.34 -4.92 9.19
CA VAL A 386 1.10 -5.22 9.10
C VAL A 386 1.90 -3.96 8.74
N PRO A 387 2.93 -3.59 9.52
CA PRO A 387 3.83 -2.49 9.17
C PRO A 387 4.48 -2.69 7.80
N SER A 388 4.63 -1.62 7.01
CA SER A 388 5.11 -1.67 5.61
C SER A 388 6.36 -2.51 5.39
N ARG A 389 7.33 -2.45 6.31
CA ARG A 389 8.58 -3.23 6.24
C ARG A 389 8.37 -4.74 6.31
N HIS A 390 7.33 -5.21 7.01
CA HIS A 390 7.03 -6.64 7.16
C HIS A 390 5.95 -7.13 6.19
N ARG A 391 5.24 -6.24 5.49
CA ARG A 391 4.13 -6.61 4.57
C ARG A 391 4.55 -7.65 3.54
N GLY A 392 5.76 -7.58 3.01
CA GLY A 392 6.26 -8.56 2.04
C GLY A 392 6.20 -10.01 2.57
N SER A 393 6.59 -10.25 3.83
CA SER A 393 6.52 -11.59 4.43
C SER A 393 5.09 -12.04 4.69
N TRP A 394 4.20 -11.14 5.12
CA TRP A 394 2.80 -11.49 5.42
C TRP A 394 1.96 -11.70 4.17
N PHE A 395 2.15 -10.87 3.15
CA PHE A 395 1.62 -11.17 1.82
C PHE A 395 2.19 -12.47 1.27
N GLY A 396 3.46 -12.78 1.55
CA GLY A 396 4.04 -14.10 1.25
C GLY A 396 3.26 -15.26 1.87
N TYR A 397 2.88 -15.18 3.15
CA TYR A 397 2.04 -16.19 3.79
C TYR A 397 0.64 -16.28 3.16
N GLN A 398 0.00 -15.14 2.89
CA GLN A 398 -1.29 -15.11 2.21
C GLN A 398 -1.21 -15.72 0.81
N SER A 399 -0.18 -15.37 0.02
CA SER A 399 0.08 -15.94 -1.30
C SER A 399 0.34 -17.44 -1.24
N ALA A 400 1.04 -17.93 -0.21
CA ALA A 400 1.22 -19.37 -0.01
C ALA A 400 -0.11 -20.08 0.26
N VAL A 401 -0.97 -19.51 1.10
CA VAL A 401 -2.32 -20.04 1.35
C VAL A 401 -3.16 -20.04 0.08
N SER A 402 -3.11 -18.94 -0.69
CA SER A 402 -3.77 -18.86 -1.99
C SER A 402 -3.28 -19.94 -2.94
N ALA A 403 -1.97 -20.14 -3.02
CA ALA A 403 -1.36 -21.14 -3.89
C ALA A 403 -1.82 -22.55 -3.56
N VAL A 404 -1.89 -22.88 -2.26
CA VAL A 404 -2.41 -24.16 -1.79
C VAL A 404 -3.88 -24.31 -2.19
N GLY A 405 -4.71 -23.27 -1.99
CA GLY A 405 -6.12 -23.29 -2.41
C GLY A 405 -6.29 -23.48 -3.92
N THR A 406 -5.52 -22.74 -4.70
CA THR A 406 -5.53 -22.82 -6.17
C THR A 406 -5.05 -24.19 -6.67
N ALA A 407 -4.01 -24.77 -6.06
CA ALA A 407 -3.49 -26.09 -6.46
C ALA A 407 -4.39 -27.25 -6.00
N ALA A 408 -4.99 -27.12 -4.81
CA ALA A 408 -5.91 -28.12 -4.29
C ALA A 408 -7.25 -28.12 -5.03
N GLY A 409 -7.69 -26.96 -5.52
CA GLY A 409 -9.03 -26.79 -6.10
C GLY A 409 -9.39 -27.79 -7.20
N PRO A 410 -8.60 -27.95 -8.27
CA PRO A 410 -8.93 -28.89 -9.35
C PRO A 410 -8.96 -30.35 -8.89
N ILE A 411 -8.07 -30.73 -7.94
CA ILE A 411 -7.99 -32.08 -7.39
C ILE A 411 -9.21 -32.38 -6.51
N VAL A 412 -9.53 -31.44 -5.61
CA VAL A 412 -10.69 -31.56 -4.70
C VAL A 412 -12.00 -31.52 -5.49
N GLY A 413 -12.11 -30.60 -6.46
CA GLY A 413 -13.27 -30.47 -7.33
C GLY A 413 -13.49 -31.71 -8.19
N GLY A 414 -12.44 -32.19 -8.87
CA GLY A 414 -12.50 -33.43 -9.65
C GLY A 414 -12.84 -34.65 -8.79
N GLY A 415 -12.21 -34.77 -7.62
CA GLY A 415 -12.49 -35.84 -6.67
C GLY A 415 -13.94 -35.86 -6.20
N PHE A 416 -14.52 -34.70 -5.86
CA PHE A 416 -15.94 -34.62 -5.47
C PHE A 416 -16.87 -35.01 -6.60
N VAL A 417 -16.62 -34.54 -7.82
CA VAL A 417 -17.41 -34.87 -9.01
C VAL A 417 -17.38 -36.38 -9.26
N ASP A 418 -16.21 -37.00 -9.17
CA ASP A 418 -16.04 -38.43 -9.45
C ASP A 418 -16.61 -39.33 -8.33
N SER A 419 -16.70 -38.86 -7.07
CA SER A 419 -17.08 -39.71 -5.92
C SER A 419 -18.49 -39.46 -5.34
N ILE A 420 -18.81 -38.22 -4.96
CA ILE A 420 -19.99 -37.89 -4.12
C ILE A 420 -20.93 -36.85 -4.77
N GLY A 421 -20.55 -36.29 -5.91
CA GLY A 421 -21.34 -35.34 -6.69
C GLY A 421 -20.83 -33.90 -6.62
N TRP A 422 -21.14 -33.12 -7.67
CA TRP A 422 -20.65 -31.75 -7.85
C TRP A 422 -21.14 -30.77 -6.78
N ARG A 423 -22.27 -31.03 -6.12
CA ARG A 423 -22.81 -30.14 -5.07
C ARG A 423 -21.84 -29.93 -3.91
N TRP A 424 -20.98 -30.91 -3.64
CA TRP A 424 -19.97 -30.82 -2.59
C TRP A 424 -18.87 -29.79 -2.85
N VAL A 425 -18.70 -29.39 -4.12
CA VAL A 425 -17.85 -28.25 -4.50
C VAL A 425 -18.30 -26.97 -3.81
N PHE A 426 -19.59 -26.84 -3.51
CA PHE A 426 -20.14 -25.68 -2.80
C PHE A 426 -20.29 -25.92 -1.30
N TRP A 427 -20.65 -27.15 -0.88
CA TRP A 427 -20.77 -27.47 0.55
C TRP A 427 -19.46 -27.34 1.34
N ILE A 428 -18.30 -27.63 0.72
CA ILE A 428 -16.99 -27.49 1.38
C ILE A 428 -16.68 -26.06 1.84
N ASN A 429 -17.28 -25.06 1.20
CA ASN A 429 -17.07 -23.66 1.55
C ASN A 429 -17.73 -23.28 2.89
N LEU A 430 -18.85 -23.91 3.25
CA LEU A 430 -19.60 -23.56 4.46
C LEU A 430 -18.81 -23.72 5.76
N PRO A 431 -18.13 -24.85 6.04
CA PRO A 431 -17.31 -24.97 7.24
C PRO A 431 -16.17 -23.94 7.26
N LEU A 432 -15.54 -23.67 6.11
CA LEU A 432 -14.46 -22.68 6.01
C LEU A 432 -14.96 -21.26 6.32
N CYS A 433 -16.12 -20.88 5.77
CA CYS A 433 -16.77 -19.62 6.06
C CYS A 433 -17.22 -19.51 7.51
N ALA A 434 -17.79 -20.56 8.10
CA ALA A 434 -18.20 -20.56 9.50
C ALA A 434 -16.99 -20.39 10.45
N ILE A 435 -15.88 -21.09 10.17
CA ILE A 435 -14.63 -20.94 10.93
C ILE A 435 -14.08 -19.52 10.78
N GLY A 436 -13.99 -19.00 9.55
CA GLY A 436 -13.50 -17.65 9.29
C GLY A 436 -14.37 -16.57 9.93
N PHE A 437 -15.70 -16.68 9.83
CA PHE A 437 -16.67 -15.74 10.40
C PHE A 437 -16.57 -15.67 11.93
N THR A 438 -16.58 -16.84 12.59
CA THR A 438 -16.48 -16.93 14.05
C THR A 438 -15.12 -16.45 14.56
N ALA A 439 -14.04 -16.79 13.86
CA ALA A 439 -12.69 -16.34 14.20
C ALA A 439 -12.53 -14.82 14.02
N ILE A 440 -13.11 -14.21 12.99
CA ILE A 440 -13.10 -12.74 12.82
C ILE A 440 -13.87 -12.06 13.94
N LEU A 441 -15.03 -12.59 14.34
CA LEU A 441 -15.79 -12.04 15.46
C LEU A 441 -14.95 -12.04 16.75
N ALA A 442 -14.27 -13.15 17.03
CA ALA A 442 -13.48 -13.36 18.24
C ALA A 442 -12.16 -12.57 18.26
N PHE A 443 -11.38 -12.59 17.17
CA PHE A 443 -9.98 -12.17 17.18
C PHE A 443 -9.71 -10.84 16.47
N LEU A 444 -10.50 -10.47 15.44
CA LEU A 444 -10.27 -9.22 14.72
C LEU A 444 -10.85 -8.03 15.51
N ARG A 445 -9.96 -7.23 16.12
CA ARG A 445 -10.30 -5.99 16.83
C ARG A 445 -9.58 -4.82 16.16
N LEU A 446 -10.35 -3.96 15.50
CA LEU A 446 -9.85 -2.76 14.81
C LEU A 446 -10.38 -1.50 15.51
N HIS A 447 -9.70 -0.37 15.31
CA HIS A 447 -10.20 0.92 15.75
C HIS A 447 -11.54 1.24 15.07
N LYS A 448 -12.45 1.88 15.81
CA LYS A 448 -13.73 2.33 15.24
C LYS A 448 -13.46 3.51 14.31
N VAL A 449 -14.08 3.49 13.13
CA VAL A 449 -14.12 4.65 12.24
C VAL A 449 -14.86 5.78 12.95
N PRO A 450 -14.30 7.00 13.04
CA PRO A 450 -15.02 8.15 13.59
C PRO A 450 -16.21 8.52 12.71
N GLY A 451 -17.34 8.89 13.33
CA GLY A 451 -18.57 9.28 12.63
C GLY A 451 -19.78 8.41 12.98
N ALA A 452 -20.98 8.99 12.92
CA ALA A 452 -22.22 8.24 13.08
C ALA A 452 -22.52 7.44 11.80
N PHE A 453 -23.02 6.21 11.94
CA PHE A 453 -23.33 5.31 10.82
C PHE A 453 -24.18 5.98 9.74
N VAL A 454 -25.20 6.76 10.15
CA VAL A 454 -26.09 7.48 9.24
C VAL A 454 -25.36 8.58 8.46
N THR A 455 -24.46 9.32 9.10
CA THR A 455 -23.66 10.36 8.44
C THR A 455 -22.76 9.76 7.37
N ASN A 456 -22.17 8.59 7.66
CA ASN A 456 -21.31 7.89 6.71
C ASN A 456 -22.08 7.29 5.54
N ILE A 457 -23.34 6.84 5.72
CA ILE A 457 -24.22 6.43 4.61
C ILE A 457 -24.55 7.61 3.70
N ILE A 458 -24.93 8.75 4.28
CA ILE A 458 -25.38 9.92 3.50
C ILE A 458 -24.21 10.52 2.70
N ALA A 459 -23.01 10.52 3.27
CA ALA A 459 -21.82 11.04 2.62
C ALA A 459 -21.22 10.11 1.55
N PHE A 460 -21.64 8.84 1.50
CA PHE A 460 -21.08 7.85 0.59
C PHE A 460 -21.59 8.05 -0.84
N ASP A 461 -20.69 7.89 -1.82
CA ASP A 461 -21.01 8.07 -3.24
C ASP A 461 -21.78 6.86 -3.84
N TRP A 462 -23.08 6.81 -3.55
CA TRP A 462 -23.97 5.77 -4.09
C TRP A 462 -24.15 5.87 -5.60
N MET A 463 -24.12 7.08 -6.15
CA MET A 463 -24.33 7.30 -7.58
C MET A 463 -23.12 6.82 -8.38
N GLY A 464 -21.90 7.11 -7.92
CA GLY A 464 -20.67 6.57 -8.49
C GLY A 464 -20.64 5.04 -8.44
N VAL A 465 -21.06 4.42 -7.33
CA VAL A 465 -21.16 2.96 -7.22
C VAL A 465 -22.13 2.39 -8.25
N VAL A 466 -23.33 2.96 -8.35
CA VAL A 466 -24.35 2.48 -9.31
C VAL A 466 -23.84 2.63 -10.75
N LEU A 467 -23.28 3.80 -11.09
CA LEU A 467 -22.80 4.09 -12.43
C LEU A 467 -21.64 3.17 -12.83
N LEU A 468 -20.66 2.97 -11.94
CA LEU A 468 -19.53 2.05 -12.15
C LEU A 468 -20.01 0.61 -12.30
N THR A 469 -20.82 0.13 -11.36
CA THR A 469 -21.31 -1.25 -11.33
C THR A 469 -22.16 -1.56 -12.57
N ALA A 470 -23.05 -0.65 -12.96
CA ALA A 470 -23.89 -0.80 -14.15
C ALA A 470 -23.06 -0.81 -15.43
N SER A 471 -22.09 0.10 -15.55
CA SER A 471 -21.21 0.19 -16.73
C SER A 471 -20.34 -1.06 -16.88
N LEU A 472 -19.71 -1.51 -15.80
CA LEU A 472 -18.89 -2.72 -15.80
C LEU A 472 -19.71 -3.97 -16.06
N THR A 473 -20.90 -4.07 -15.47
CA THR A 473 -21.81 -5.20 -15.70
C THR A 473 -22.24 -5.25 -17.16
N ALA A 474 -22.66 -4.13 -17.74
CA ALA A 474 -23.07 -4.06 -19.15
C ALA A 474 -21.91 -4.43 -20.11
N PHE A 475 -20.70 -3.95 -19.81
CA PHE A 475 -19.49 -4.27 -20.57
C PHE A 475 -19.11 -5.77 -20.46
N LEU A 476 -19.06 -6.32 -19.26
CA LEU A 476 -18.66 -7.71 -19.04
C LEU A 476 -19.72 -8.70 -19.55
N VAL A 477 -21.01 -8.38 -19.40
CA VAL A 477 -22.11 -9.20 -19.91
C VAL A 477 -22.07 -9.26 -21.44
N SER A 478 -21.89 -8.13 -22.12
CA SER A 478 -21.85 -8.10 -23.59
C SER A 478 -20.68 -8.90 -24.17
N ILE A 479 -19.48 -8.80 -23.60
CA ILE A 479 -18.33 -9.61 -24.02
C ILE A 479 -18.59 -11.10 -23.77
N SER A 480 -19.29 -11.43 -22.68
CA SER A 480 -19.61 -12.82 -22.34
C SER A 480 -20.73 -13.42 -23.20
N TRP A 481 -21.64 -12.60 -23.73
CA TRP A 481 -22.70 -13.04 -24.65
C TRP A 481 -22.27 -13.05 -26.11
N GLY A 482 -21.39 -12.13 -26.50
CA GLY A 482 -20.99 -11.90 -27.89
C GLY A 482 -20.34 -13.12 -28.53
N GLY A 483 -20.96 -13.62 -29.61
CA GLY A 483 -20.49 -14.78 -30.36
C GLY A 483 -20.74 -16.12 -29.67
N VAL A 484 -21.35 -16.10 -28.49
CA VAL A 484 -21.62 -17.30 -27.68
C VAL A 484 -23.12 -17.53 -27.52
N MET A 485 -23.82 -16.59 -26.86
CA MET A 485 -25.27 -16.65 -26.66
C MET A 485 -26.02 -15.91 -27.77
N PHE A 486 -25.48 -14.77 -28.18
CA PHE A 486 -26.05 -13.92 -29.20
C PHE A 486 -24.96 -13.56 -30.21
N PRO A 487 -25.30 -13.42 -31.50
CA PRO A 487 -24.36 -12.91 -32.49
C PRO A 487 -23.77 -11.56 -32.08
N TRP A 488 -22.55 -11.26 -32.51
CA TRP A 488 -21.92 -9.95 -32.24
C TRP A 488 -22.71 -8.77 -32.82
N SER A 489 -23.46 -8.99 -33.90
CA SER A 489 -24.32 -7.99 -34.55
C SER A 489 -25.68 -7.79 -33.87
N SER A 490 -26.02 -8.62 -32.88
CA SER A 490 -27.31 -8.61 -32.21
C SER A 490 -27.45 -7.43 -31.25
N TRP A 491 -28.64 -6.83 -31.16
CA TRP A 491 -28.89 -5.69 -30.28
C TRP A 491 -28.69 -6.04 -28.80
N GLN A 492 -28.94 -7.29 -28.41
CA GLN A 492 -28.70 -7.81 -27.07
C GLN A 492 -27.22 -7.76 -26.67
N THR A 493 -26.31 -7.83 -27.64
CA THR A 493 -24.86 -7.72 -27.43
C THR A 493 -24.41 -6.26 -27.55
N LEU A 494 -24.85 -5.57 -28.60
CA LEU A 494 -24.38 -4.21 -28.93
C LEU A 494 -24.86 -3.15 -27.95
N VAL A 495 -26.12 -3.23 -27.47
CA VAL A 495 -26.66 -2.20 -26.55
C VAL A 495 -25.91 -2.20 -25.22
N PRO A 496 -25.73 -3.33 -24.50
CA PRO A 496 -24.94 -3.32 -23.26
C PRO A 496 -23.46 -3.03 -23.50
N LEU A 497 -22.90 -3.40 -24.66
CA LEU A 497 -21.52 -3.08 -25.01
C LEU A 497 -21.30 -1.58 -25.13
N ILE A 498 -22.17 -0.90 -25.90
CA ILE A 498 -22.10 0.56 -26.09
C ILE A 498 -22.35 1.28 -24.76
N LEU A 499 -23.36 0.86 -23.98
CA LEU A 499 -23.64 1.45 -22.67
C LEU A 499 -22.48 1.25 -21.69
N GLY A 500 -21.83 0.08 -21.69
CA GLY A 500 -20.68 -0.18 -20.85
C GLY A 500 -19.46 0.65 -21.25
N ILE A 501 -19.14 0.71 -22.55
CA ILE A 501 -18.02 1.49 -23.08
C ILE A 501 -18.21 2.99 -22.86
N LEU A 502 -19.43 3.53 -23.05
CA LEU A 502 -19.72 4.95 -22.81
C LEU A 502 -19.91 5.29 -21.32
N GLY A 503 -20.37 4.32 -20.54
CA GLY A 503 -20.60 4.45 -19.10
C GLY A 503 -19.31 4.63 -18.30
N ILE A 504 -18.19 4.02 -18.72
CA ILE A 504 -16.89 4.19 -18.05
C ILE A 504 -16.36 5.64 -18.16
N PRO A 505 -16.27 6.27 -19.35
CA PRO A 505 -15.95 7.69 -19.47
C PRO A 505 -16.91 8.59 -18.69
N LEU A 506 -18.22 8.29 -18.72
CA LEU A 506 -19.22 9.04 -17.95
C LEU A 506 -18.95 8.94 -16.44
N PHE A 507 -18.60 7.76 -15.94
CA PHE A 507 -18.17 7.55 -14.56
C PHE A 507 -16.90 8.34 -14.22
N ILE A 508 -15.90 8.35 -15.10
CA ILE A 508 -14.67 9.14 -14.88
C ILE A 508 -14.97 10.64 -14.81
N ILE A 509 -15.87 11.15 -15.67
CA ILE A 509 -16.29 12.56 -15.65
C ILE A 509 -17.09 12.86 -14.38
N TYR A 510 -17.95 11.95 -13.95
CA TYR A 510 -18.71 12.08 -12.71
C TYR A 510 -17.78 12.15 -11.49
N GLU A 511 -16.89 11.18 -11.34
CA GLU A 511 -15.92 11.08 -10.24
C GLU A 511 -14.98 12.28 -10.15
N ARG A 512 -14.63 12.87 -11.30
CA ARG A 512 -13.79 14.06 -11.34
C ARG A 512 -14.47 15.31 -10.78
N ASN A 513 -15.78 15.44 -10.97
CA ASN A 513 -16.47 16.73 -10.85
C ASN A 513 -17.50 16.79 -9.72
N VAL A 514 -18.02 15.65 -9.24
CA VAL A 514 -19.19 15.63 -8.36
C VAL A 514 -18.88 15.23 -6.90
N PRO A 515 -18.26 14.07 -6.62
CA PRO A 515 -18.10 13.62 -5.24
C PRO A 515 -16.95 14.33 -4.51
N ASN A 516 -17.16 14.62 -3.22
CA ASN A 516 -16.11 15.15 -2.33
C ASN A 516 -15.13 14.05 -1.88
N ASP A 517 -15.60 12.80 -1.77
CA ASP A 517 -14.75 11.63 -1.51
C ASP A 517 -15.04 10.55 -2.58
N PRO A 518 -14.27 10.54 -3.67
CA PRO A 518 -14.49 9.66 -4.82
C PRO A 518 -14.17 8.19 -4.49
N ILE A 519 -14.89 7.24 -5.11
CA ILE A 519 -14.61 5.80 -4.98
C ILE A 519 -13.26 5.50 -5.62
N VAL A 520 -13.00 6.11 -6.78
CA VAL A 520 -11.74 6.00 -7.51
C VAL A 520 -11.05 7.35 -7.58
N ARG A 521 -10.03 7.54 -6.74
CA ARG A 521 -9.18 8.74 -6.79
C ARG A 521 -8.34 8.77 -8.06
N LEU A 522 -8.66 9.70 -8.97
CA LEU A 522 -7.93 9.86 -10.24
C LEU A 522 -6.45 10.23 -10.07
N SER A 523 -6.03 10.69 -8.89
CA SER A 523 -4.62 10.94 -8.54
C SER A 523 -3.73 9.71 -8.73
N ILE A 524 -4.26 8.50 -8.55
CA ILE A 524 -3.50 7.25 -8.71
C ILE A 524 -3.07 6.99 -10.17
N PHE A 525 -3.72 7.63 -11.15
CA PHE A 525 -3.38 7.52 -12.58
C PHE A 525 -2.50 8.67 -13.07
N ARG A 526 -2.15 9.64 -12.22
CA ARG A 526 -1.42 10.85 -12.65
C ARG A 526 -0.05 10.56 -13.25
N ARG A 527 0.61 9.48 -12.81
CA ARG A 527 1.92 9.07 -13.32
C ARG A 527 1.76 8.08 -14.47
N ARG A 528 2.50 8.31 -15.56
CA ARG A 528 2.56 7.39 -16.72
C ARG A 528 2.86 5.95 -16.29
N SER A 529 3.82 5.78 -15.38
CA SER A 529 4.18 4.47 -14.82
C SER A 529 3.00 3.75 -14.17
N ALA A 530 2.13 4.48 -13.45
CA ALA A 530 0.95 3.89 -12.83
C ALA A 530 -0.04 3.38 -13.89
N MET A 531 -0.34 4.19 -14.92
CA MET A 531 -1.23 3.77 -16.01
C MET A 531 -0.73 2.52 -16.73
N VAL A 532 0.56 2.47 -17.06
CA VAL A 532 1.19 1.32 -17.71
C VAL A 532 1.09 0.07 -16.83
N ASN A 533 1.35 0.20 -15.53
CA ASN A 533 1.32 -0.94 -14.61
C ASN A 533 -0.13 -1.43 -14.36
N TYR A 534 -1.13 -0.54 -14.31
CA TYR A 534 -2.54 -0.94 -14.25
C TYR A 534 -2.99 -1.67 -15.51
N LEU A 535 -2.61 -1.16 -16.70
CA LEU A 535 -2.87 -1.85 -17.97
C LEU A 535 -2.22 -3.24 -17.99
N GLY A 536 -0.95 -3.33 -17.55
CA GLY A 536 -0.27 -4.60 -17.39
C GLY A 536 -0.99 -5.54 -16.41
N THR A 537 -1.57 -5.01 -15.33
CA THR A 537 -2.34 -5.79 -14.35
C THR A 537 -3.62 -6.36 -14.96
N VAL A 538 -4.33 -5.60 -15.80
CA VAL A 538 -5.50 -6.11 -16.54
C VAL A 538 -5.07 -7.22 -17.50
N ILE A 539 -4.01 -7.01 -18.29
CA ILE A 539 -3.51 -8.03 -19.22
C ILE A 539 -3.05 -9.28 -18.47
N HIS A 540 -2.42 -9.13 -17.31
CA HIS A 540 -1.99 -10.25 -16.48
C HIS A 540 -3.17 -11.08 -16.00
N GLY A 541 -4.26 -10.41 -15.59
CA GLY A 541 -5.53 -11.07 -15.27
C GLY A 541 -6.10 -11.87 -16.46
N ILE A 542 -6.13 -11.27 -17.65
CA ILE A 542 -6.62 -11.91 -18.89
C ILE A 542 -5.81 -13.18 -19.18
N VAL A 543 -4.49 -13.04 -19.26
CA VAL A 543 -3.56 -14.11 -19.60
C VAL A 543 -3.64 -15.27 -18.61
N THR A 544 -3.60 -14.96 -17.31
CA THR A 544 -3.59 -15.97 -16.25
C THR A 544 -4.85 -16.82 -16.27
N TRP A 545 -6.02 -16.18 -16.40
CA TRP A 545 -7.29 -16.92 -16.36
C TRP A 545 -7.64 -17.59 -17.67
N CYS A 546 -7.20 -17.05 -18.81
CA CYS A 546 -7.22 -17.80 -20.06
C CYS A 546 -6.43 -19.10 -19.92
N LEU A 547 -5.19 -19.02 -19.41
CA LEU A 547 -4.35 -20.21 -19.24
C LEU A 547 -5.03 -21.26 -18.36
N VAL A 548 -5.36 -20.90 -17.12
CA VAL A 548 -5.91 -21.83 -16.12
C VAL A 548 -7.22 -22.48 -16.59
N TYR A 549 -8.11 -21.72 -17.23
CA TYR A 549 -9.43 -22.23 -17.62
C TYR A 549 -9.35 -23.12 -18.87
N TYR A 550 -8.61 -22.69 -19.90
CA TYR A 550 -8.58 -23.39 -21.19
C TYR A 550 -7.57 -24.55 -21.23
N ILE A 551 -6.54 -24.56 -20.39
CA ILE A 551 -5.64 -25.71 -20.28
C ILE A 551 -6.34 -26.92 -19.64
N ALA A 552 -7.25 -26.69 -18.70
CA ALA A 552 -8.07 -27.76 -18.13
C ALA A 552 -8.95 -28.43 -19.19
N LEU A 553 -9.46 -27.65 -20.15
CA LEU A 553 -10.22 -28.16 -21.30
C LEU A 553 -9.32 -28.93 -22.28
N TYR A 554 -8.07 -28.52 -22.48
CA TYR A 554 -7.09 -29.32 -23.22
C TYR A 554 -6.92 -30.72 -22.61
N TYR A 555 -6.68 -30.82 -21.31
CA TYR A 555 -6.48 -32.12 -20.66
C TYR A 555 -7.71 -33.03 -20.72
N GLN A 556 -8.91 -32.47 -20.61
CA GLN A 556 -10.13 -33.26 -20.63
C GLN A 556 -10.63 -33.60 -22.04
N CYS A 557 -10.59 -32.64 -22.98
CA CYS A 557 -11.10 -32.80 -24.34
C CYS A 557 -10.08 -33.49 -25.24
N VAL A 558 -8.82 -33.02 -25.21
CA VAL A 558 -7.77 -33.46 -26.15
C VAL A 558 -7.06 -34.70 -25.63
N LEU A 559 -6.63 -34.71 -24.36
CA LEU A 559 -5.95 -35.88 -23.77
C LEU A 559 -6.93 -36.92 -23.19
N GLY A 560 -8.21 -36.60 -23.10
CA GLY A 560 -9.24 -37.52 -22.60
C GLY A 560 -9.14 -37.84 -21.11
N PHE A 561 -8.45 -37.03 -20.31
CA PHE A 561 -8.30 -37.28 -18.88
C PHE A 561 -9.63 -37.16 -18.12
N SER A 562 -9.76 -37.89 -17.01
CA SER A 562 -10.83 -37.65 -16.04
C SER A 562 -10.67 -36.29 -15.39
N ALA A 563 -11.72 -35.78 -14.76
CA ALA A 563 -11.68 -34.48 -14.08
C ALA A 563 -10.58 -34.44 -13.00
N THR A 564 -10.43 -35.51 -12.22
CA THR A 564 -9.37 -35.65 -11.21
C THR A 564 -7.96 -35.60 -11.83
N ILE A 565 -7.71 -36.37 -12.90
CA ILE A 565 -6.38 -36.41 -13.55
C ILE A 565 -6.08 -35.09 -14.25
N ALA A 566 -7.08 -34.45 -14.87
CA ALA A 566 -6.92 -33.12 -15.45
C ALA A 566 -6.53 -32.08 -14.39
N GLY A 567 -7.11 -32.14 -13.19
CA GLY A 567 -6.72 -31.30 -12.06
C GLY A 567 -5.32 -31.59 -11.53
N VAL A 568 -4.84 -32.84 -11.59
CA VAL A 568 -3.44 -33.16 -11.31
C VAL A 568 -2.52 -32.63 -12.41
N ALA A 569 -2.96 -32.68 -13.66
CA ALA A 569 -2.20 -32.20 -14.82
C ALA A 569 -2.02 -30.67 -14.84
N THR A 570 -2.81 -29.90 -14.10
CA THR A 570 -2.59 -28.44 -13.93
C THR A 570 -1.51 -28.10 -12.89
N LEU A 571 -1.07 -29.06 -12.08
CA LEU A 571 -0.07 -28.81 -11.03
C LEU A 571 1.25 -28.20 -11.53
N PRO A 572 1.84 -28.58 -12.67
CA PRO A 572 3.08 -27.97 -13.16
C PRO A 572 2.97 -26.45 -13.31
N GLU A 573 1.82 -25.95 -13.76
CA GLU A 573 1.53 -24.52 -13.86
C GLU A 573 1.34 -23.90 -12.47
N THR A 574 0.47 -24.46 -11.64
CA THR A 574 0.17 -23.86 -10.32
C THR A 574 1.39 -23.88 -9.39
N LEU A 575 2.17 -24.97 -9.41
CA LEU A 575 3.40 -25.12 -8.63
C LEU A 575 4.58 -24.31 -9.19
N SER A 576 4.51 -23.78 -10.40
CA SER A 576 5.51 -22.84 -10.91
C SER A 576 5.13 -21.38 -10.60
N ILE A 577 3.84 -21.02 -10.68
CA ILE A 577 3.35 -19.67 -10.36
C ILE A 577 3.67 -19.28 -8.91
N ALA A 578 3.34 -20.15 -7.96
CA ALA A 578 3.39 -19.79 -6.54
C ALA A 578 4.81 -19.57 -5.98
N PRO A 579 5.77 -20.49 -6.15
CA PRO A 579 7.14 -20.28 -5.68
C PRO A 579 7.80 -19.09 -6.37
N THR A 580 7.51 -18.89 -7.65
CA THR A 580 8.09 -17.80 -8.43
C THR A 580 7.55 -16.43 -8.00
N SER A 581 6.26 -16.36 -7.64
CA SER A 581 5.67 -15.17 -7.03
C SER A 581 6.31 -14.85 -5.68
N ILE A 582 6.49 -15.85 -4.81
CA ILE A 582 7.17 -15.68 -3.52
C ILE A 582 8.61 -15.20 -3.74
N LEU A 583 9.34 -15.84 -4.64
CA LEU A 583 10.71 -15.48 -5.00
C LEU A 583 10.79 -14.03 -5.50
N ALA A 584 9.88 -13.62 -6.39
CA ALA A 584 9.80 -12.24 -6.85
C ALA A 584 9.59 -11.27 -5.69
N GLY A 585 8.65 -11.55 -4.78
CA GLY A 585 8.40 -10.71 -3.61
C GLY A 585 9.62 -10.55 -2.71
N VAL A 586 10.34 -11.64 -2.44
CA VAL A 586 11.56 -11.65 -1.62
C VAL A 586 12.69 -10.87 -2.32
N LEU A 587 12.93 -11.12 -3.61
CA LEU A 587 14.00 -10.47 -4.37
C LEU A 587 13.74 -8.98 -4.58
N ILE A 588 12.48 -8.58 -4.85
CA ILE A 588 12.10 -7.17 -4.94
C ILE A 588 12.32 -6.46 -3.61
N SER A 589 11.95 -7.10 -2.49
CA SER A 589 12.17 -6.56 -1.15
C SER A 589 13.66 -6.42 -0.83
N LYS A 590 14.48 -7.40 -1.24
CA LYS A 590 15.94 -7.39 -1.02
C LYS A 590 16.68 -6.37 -1.88
N TRP A 591 16.30 -6.24 -3.15
CA TRP A 591 16.98 -5.38 -4.12
C TRP A 591 16.39 -3.98 -4.23
N ALA A 592 15.23 -3.73 -3.59
CA ALA A 592 14.45 -2.49 -3.69
C ALA A 592 14.16 -2.05 -5.14
N ARG A 593 14.05 -3.02 -6.06
CA ARG A 593 13.84 -2.81 -7.50
C ARG A 593 12.87 -3.86 -8.03
N PHE A 594 11.84 -3.44 -8.78
CA PHE A 594 10.81 -4.34 -9.34
C PHE A 594 10.85 -4.51 -10.87
N ARG A 595 11.48 -3.58 -11.62
CA ARG A 595 11.43 -3.58 -13.11
C ARG A 595 11.96 -4.86 -13.75
N TRP A 596 13.04 -5.42 -13.20
CA TRP A 596 13.62 -6.68 -13.70
C TRP A 596 12.59 -7.81 -13.65
N ALA A 597 11.79 -7.91 -12.58
CA ALA A 597 10.78 -8.94 -12.40
C ALA A 597 9.59 -8.75 -13.36
N VAL A 598 9.21 -7.50 -13.63
CA VAL A 598 8.17 -7.17 -14.62
C VAL A 598 8.61 -7.58 -16.02
N TRP A 599 9.82 -7.20 -16.44
CA TRP A 599 10.32 -7.50 -17.79
C TRP A 599 10.58 -8.98 -18.01
N THR A 600 11.22 -9.65 -17.05
CA THR A 600 11.45 -11.10 -17.12
C THR A 600 10.14 -11.87 -17.06
N GLY A 601 9.20 -11.45 -16.20
CA GLY A 601 7.86 -12.03 -16.08
C GLY A 601 7.06 -11.94 -17.37
N TRP A 602 7.04 -10.79 -18.04
CA TRP A 602 6.36 -10.65 -19.33
C TRP A 602 7.05 -11.39 -20.46
N SER A 603 8.39 -11.40 -20.49
CA SER A 603 9.16 -12.14 -21.50
C SER A 603 8.91 -13.64 -21.40
N LEU A 604 8.96 -14.19 -20.18
CA LEU A 604 8.68 -15.61 -19.94
C LEU A 604 7.21 -15.96 -20.19
N SER A 605 6.27 -15.07 -19.82
CA SER A 605 4.85 -15.26 -20.12
C SER A 605 4.60 -15.31 -21.63
N ALA A 606 5.12 -14.33 -22.38
CA ALA A 606 4.94 -14.26 -23.84
C ALA A 606 5.55 -15.49 -24.53
N LEU A 607 6.77 -15.88 -24.15
CA LEU A 607 7.44 -17.07 -24.66
C LEU A 607 6.67 -18.35 -24.30
N GLY A 608 6.34 -18.53 -23.01
CA GLY A 608 5.68 -19.72 -22.49
C GLY A 608 4.31 -19.94 -23.12
N LEU A 609 3.48 -18.89 -23.21
CA LEU A 609 2.18 -18.97 -23.87
C LEU A 609 2.33 -19.24 -25.37
N GLY A 610 3.34 -18.65 -26.03
CA GLY A 610 3.62 -18.95 -27.43
C GLY A 610 4.03 -20.41 -27.65
N LEU A 611 4.79 -20.98 -26.72
CA LEU A 611 5.21 -22.38 -26.76
C LEU A 611 4.05 -23.36 -26.55
N LEU A 612 2.99 -22.98 -25.85
CA LEU A 612 1.77 -23.80 -25.72
C LEU A 612 1.06 -24.04 -27.07
N TYR A 613 1.39 -23.26 -28.12
CA TYR A 613 0.93 -23.55 -29.48
C TYR A 613 1.40 -24.92 -30.00
N LEU A 614 2.49 -25.48 -29.44
CA LEU A 614 3.01 -26.80 -29.79
C LEU A 614 2.20 -27.95 -29.17
N LEU A 615 1.26 -27.66 -28.26
CA LEU A 615 0.40 -28.66 -27.67
C LEU A 615 -0.56 -29.24 -28.73
N GLY A 616 -0.48 -30.55 -28.92
CA GLY A 616 -1.35 -31.33 -29.77
C GLY A 616 -1.85 -32.59 -29.07
N PRO A 617 -2.69 -33.40 -29.74
CA PRO A 617 -3.18 -34.67 -29.21
C PRO A 617 -2.07 -35.71 -29.00
N ALA A 618 -0.99 -35.62 -29.79
CA ALA A 618 0.14 -36.56 -29.74
C ALA A 618 1.29 -36.11 -28.82
N THR A 619 1.15 -35.00 -28.09
CA THR A 619 2.23 -34.45 -27.26
C THR A 619 2.55 -35.40 -26.10
N PRO A 620 3.81 -35.87 -25.96
CA PRO A 620 4.22 -36.76 -24.88
C PRO A 620 4.18 -36.08 -23.51
N ARG A 621 4.07 -36.89 -22.44
CA ARG A 621 3.84 -36.39 -21.07
C ARG A 621 4.89 -35.41 -20.56
N TRP A 622 6.16 -35.70 -20.82
CA TRP A 622 7.26 -34.85 -20.37
C TRP A 622 7.25 -33.48 -21.07
N GLU A 623 6.80 -33.42 -22.32
CA GLU A 623 6.82 -32.22 -23.13
C GLU A 623 5.77 -31.21 -22.66
N TRP A 624 4.51 -31.64 -22.50
CA TRP A 624 3.48 -30.71 -22.03
C TRP A 624 3.73 -30.25 -20.58
N VAL A 625 4.36 -31.06 -19.73
CA VAL A 625 4.76 -30.64 -18.37
C VAL A 625 5.76 -29.49 -18.43
N ILE A 626 6.82 -29.60 -19.25
CA ILE A 626 7.84 -28.56 -19.40
C ILE A 626 7.24 -27.30 -20.04
N LEU A 627 6.43 -27.46 -21.08
CA LEU A 627 5.77 -26.34 -21.76
C LEU A 627 4.88 -25.52 -20.83
N ASN A 628 4.21 -26.16 -19.85
CA ASN A 628 3.36 -25.47 -18.87
C ASN A 628 4.13 -24.77 -17.74
N ILE A 629 5.34 -25.23 -17.41
CA ILE A 629 6.16 -24.59 -16.36
C ILE A 629 6.60 -23.18 -16.80
N ILE A 630 6.99 -23.00 -18.05
CA ILE A 630 7.53 -21.72 -18.57
C ILE A 630 6.54 -20.54 -18.41
N PRO A 631 5.28 -20.62 -18.88
CA PRO A 631 4.31 -19.55 -18.66
C PRO A 631 3.98 -19.37 -17.18
N GLY A 632 3.94 -20.45 -16.39
CA GLY A 632 3.72 -20.36 -14.94
C GLY A 632 4.82 -19.59 -14.20
N LEU A 633 6.10 -19.78 -14.57
CA LEU A 633 7.21 -18.96 -14.04
C LEU A 633 7.01 -17.46 -14.37
N GLY A 634 6.67 -17.15 -15.62
CA GLY A 634 6.44 -15.77 -16.06
C GLY A 634 5.27 -15.10 -15.32
N ILE A 635 4.13 -15.77 -15.27
CA ILE A 635 2.91 -15.30 -14.59
C ILE A 635 3.15 -15.14 -13.08
N GLY A 636 3.92 -16.06 -12.48
CA GLY A 636 4.32 -16.00 -11.07
C GLY A 636 5.15 -14.74 -10.76
N LEU A 637 6.17 -14.43 -11.56
CA LEU A 637 6.97 -13.20 -11.37
C LEU A 637 6.10 -11.93 -11.42
N LEU A 638 5.07 -11.91 -12.27
CA LEU A 638 4.18 -10.76 -12.49
C LEU A 638 3.23 -10.49 -11.32
N TYR A 639 2.80 -11.51 -10.58
CA TYR A 639 1.84 -11.38 -9.48
C TYR A 639 2.27 -10.31 -8.46
N ASN A 640 3.43 -10.51 -7.84
CA ASN A 640 3.93 -9.57 -6.83
C ASN A 640 4.57 -8.33 -7.48
N SER A 641 5.27 -8.48 -8.61
CA SER A 641 5.99 -7.34 -9.20
C SER A 641 5.06 -6.23 -9.68
N LEU A 642 3.91 -6.56 -10.28
CA LEU A 642 2.90 -5.57 -10.68
C LEU A 642 2.22 -4.92 -9.47
N ALA A 643 1.96 -5.67 -8.40
CA ALA A 643 1.41 -5.11 -7.16
C ALA A 643 2.36 -4.07 -6.55
N TYR A 644 3.65 -4.38 -6.45
CA TYR A 644 4.66 -3.40 -6.00
C TYR A 644 4.73 -2.19 -6.94
N ALA A 645 4.64 -2.42 -8.26
CA ALA A 645 4.77 -1.37 -9.26
C ALA A 645 3.59 -0.38 -9.26
N THR A 646 2.36 -0.83 -9.01
CA THR A 646 1.18 0.04 -8.91
C THR A 646 1.12 0.77 -7.58
N ILE A 647 1.31 0.06 -6.46
CA ILE A 647 1.21 0.65 -5.11
C ILE A 647 2.34 1.65 -4.85
N SER A 648 3.57 1.37 -5.27
CA SER A 648 4.70 2.31 -5.08
C SER A 648 4.59 3.58 -5.92
N ALA A 649 3.87 3.52 -7.05
CA ALA A 649 3.64 4.65 -7.93
C ALA A 649 2.65 5.68 -7.36
N ALA A 650 1.80 5.28 -6.42
CA ALA A 650 0.84 6.15 -5.77
C ALA A 650 1.50 7.08 -4.72
N GLU A 651 0.81 8.19 -4.43
CA GLU A 651 1.08 9.01 -3.24
C GLU A 651 0.67 8.23 -1.98
N GLU A 652 1.35 8.43 -0.86
CA GLU A 652 1.13 7.63 0.37
C GLU A 652 -0.31 7.70 0.87
N LYS A 653 -0.92 8.89 0.84
CA LYS A 653 -2.35 9.12 1.16
C LYS A 653 -3.33 8.31 0.28
N ASP A 654 -2.90 7.91 -0.92
CA ASP A 654 -3.73 7.21 -1.90
C ASP A 654 -3.34 5.72 -2.03
N ALA A 655 -2.45 5.21 -1.18
CA ALA A 655 -1.94 3.84 -1.25
C ALA A 655 -3.06 2.78 -1.13
N ALA A 656 -4.05 3.01 -0.27
CA ALA A 656 -5.20 2.10 -0.11
C ALA A 656 -6.09 2.07 -1.36
N TYR A 657 -6.31 3.22 -2.01
CA TYR A 657 -7.04 3.31 -3.28
C TYR A 657 -6.26 2.63 -4.40
N ALA A 658 -4.93 2.80 -4.45
CA ALA A 658 -4.08 2.16 -5.44
C ALA A 658 -4.05 0.62 -5.30
N ALA A 659 -3.99 0.11 -4.07
CA ALA A 659 -4.10 -1.33 -3.80
C ALA A 659 -5.46 -1.87 -4.24
N SER A 660 -6.56 -1.19 -3.88
CA SER A 660 -7.91 -1.58 -4.28
C SER A 660 -8.07 -1.58 -5.80
N MET A 661 -7.53 -0.57 -6.47
CA MET A 661 -7.53 -0.47 -7.94
C MET A 661 -6.70 -1.57 -8.59
N TYR A 662 -5.58 -1.98 -7.98
CA TYR A 662 -4.78 -3.11 -8.49
C TYR A 662 -5.56 -4.43 -8.43
N ILE A 663 -6.21 -4.73 -7.30
CA ILE A 663 -7.04 -5.93 -7.13
C ILE A 663 -8.17 -5.94 -8.16
N PHE A 664 -8.86 -4.80 -8.26
CA PHE A 664 -9.93 -4.61 -9.24
C PHE A 664 -9.44 -4.77 -10.69
N SER A 665 -8.32 -4.13 -11.05
CA SER A 665 -7.75 -4.21 -12.41
C SER A 665 -7.40 -5.65 -12.77
N ARG A 666 -6.85 -6.40 -11.81
CA ARG A 666 -6.56 -7.83 -11.98
C ARG A 666 -7.86 -8.57 -12.24
N ALA A 667 -8.85 -8.47 -11.35
CA ALA A 667 -10.14 -9.17 -11.46
C ALA A 667 -10.92 -8.83 -12.74
N LEU A 668 -10.89 -7.56 -13.16
CA LEU A 668 -11.42 -7.12 -14.44
C LEU A 668 -10.79 -7.89 -15.60
N GLY A 669 -9.46 -8.01 -15.58
CA GLY A 669 -8.73 -8.83 -16.53
C GLY A 669 -9.15 -10.30 -16.51
N GLN A 670 -9.33 -10.88 -15.31
CA GLN A 670 -9.75 -12.28 -15.14
C GLN A 670 -11.12 -12.54 -15.80
N SER A 671 -12.10 -11.66 -15.55
CA SER A 671 -13.43 -11.74 -16.15
C SER A 671 -13.38 -11.61 -17.68
N ILE A 672 -12.61 -10.66 -18.19
CA ILE A 672 -12.43 -10.47 -19.65
C ILE A 672 -11.75 -11.68 -20.27
N GLY A 673 -10.72 -12.25 -19.64
CA GLY A 673 -9.99 -13.40 -20.16
C GLY A 673 -10.86 -14.64 -20.33
N VAL A 674 -11.63 -14.99 -19.29
CA VAL A 674 -12.56 -16.14 -19.36
C VAL A 674 -13.59 -15.92 -20.48
N ALA A 675 -14.22 -14.74 -20.54
CA ALA A 675 -15.24 -14.44 -21.56
C ALA A 675 -14.67 -14.42 -22.99
N ALA A 676 -13.58 -13.67 -23.22
CA ALA A 676 -12.97 -13.53 -24.53
C ALA A 676 -12.36 -14.84 -25.03
N GLY A 677 -11.71 -15.62 -24.16
CA GLY A 677 -11.18 -16.93 -24.53
C GLY A 677 -12.27 -17.90 -24.98
N GLY A 678 -13.48 -17.79 -24.42
CA GLY A 678 -14.61 -18.66 -24.75
C GLY A 678 -15.18 -18.33 -26.12
N ALA A 679 -15.34 -17.02 -26.39
CA ALA A 679 -15.73 -16.53 -27.70
C ALA A 679 -14.70 -16.91 -28.79
N ILE A 680 -13.40 -16.80 -28.48
CA ILE A 680 -12.32 -17.24 -29.37
C ILE A 680 -12.40 -18.75 -29.62
N LEU A 681 -12.52 -19.56 -28.57
CA LEU A 681 -12.61 -21.02 -28.68
C LEU A 681 -13.77 -21.44 -29.57
N GLN A 682 -14.97 -20.90 -29.32
CA GLN A 682 -16.17 -21.21 -30.08
C GLN A 682 -16.04 -20.81 -31.55
N SER A 683 -15.63 -19.56 -31.80
CA SER A 683 -15.48 -19.05 -33.17
C SER A 683 -14.42 -19.81 -33.96
N GLN A 684 -13.29 -20.13 -33.33
CA GLN A 684 -12.23 -20.90 -33.99
C GLN A 684 -12.61 -22.36 -34.18
N LEU A 685 -13.31 -22.97 -33.22
CA LEU A 685 -13.79 -24.34 -33.35
C LEU A 685 -14.75 -24.48 -34.54
N GLU A 686 -15.66 -23.54 -34.74
CA GLU A 686 -16.55 -23.52 -35.91
C GLU A 686 -15.73 -23.47 -37.21
N ILE A 687 -14.78 -22.54 -37.32
CA ILE A 687 -13.90 -22.40 -38.50
C ILE A 687 -13.11 -23.69 -38.75
N LYS A 688 -12.50 -24.28 -37.71
CA LYS A 688 -11.66 -25.48 -37.86
C LYS A 688 -12.47 -26.75 -38.14
N LEU A 689 -13.72 -26.83 -37.68
CA LEU A 689 -14.60 -27.94 -38.02
C LEU A 689 -15.06 -27.88 -39.49
N GLN A 690 -15.18 -26.69 -40.08
CA GLN A 690 -15.53 -26.52 -41.50
C GLN A 690 -14.45 -27.03 -42.49
N ASP A 691 -13.21 -27.17 -42.02
CA ASP A 691 -12.10 -27.76 -42.79
C ASP A 691 -12.33 -29.26 -43.05
N TYR A 692 -13.11 -29.93 -42.20
CA TYR A 692 -13.48 -31.34 -42.36
C TYR A 692 -14.81 -31.46 -43.09
N ALA A 693 -14.80 -32.05 -44.29
CA ALA A 693 -16.00 -32.19 -45.11
C ALA A 693 -17.14 -32.94 -44.40
N GLU A 694 -16.80 -33.93 -43.57
CA GLU A 694 -17.76 -34.77 -42.82
C GLU A 694 -18.43 -34.03 -41.66
N LEU A 695 -17.80 -32.99 -41.11
CA LEU A 695 -18.27 -32.25 -39.94
C LEU A 695 -18.82 -30.86 -40.28
N ARG A 696 -18.71 -30.43 -41.54
CA ARG A 696 -19.08 -29.07 -41.97
C ARG A 696 -20.53 -28.71 -41.62
N ASP A 697 -21.47 -29.63 -41.81
CA ASP A 697 -22.89 -29.41 -41.53
C ASP A 697 -23.19 -29.34 -40.01
N GLN A 698 -22.33 -29.94 -39.19
CA GLN A 698 -22.44 -29.96 -37.73
C GLN A 698 -21.50 -28.94 -37.06
N ALA A 699 -20.68 -28.22 -37.81
CA ALA A 699 -19.64 -27.35 -37.27
C ALA A 699 -20.21 -26.30 -36.31
N SER A 700 -21.32 -25.66 -36.69
CA SER A 700 -21.96 -24.62 -35.88
C SER A 700 -22.60 -25.18 -34.60
N SER A 701 -23.25 -26.35 -34.69
CA SER A 701 -23.87 -26.98 -33.51
C SER A 701 -22.80 -27.49 -32.53
N LEU A 702 -21.74 -28.15 -33.02
CA LEU A 702 -20.61 -28.61 -32.20
C LEU A 702 -19.84 -27.44 -31.58
N ALA A 703 -19.63 -26.35 -32.33
CA ALA A 703 -18.96 -25.15 -31.83
C ALA A 703 -19.76 -24.46 -30.72
N SER A 704 -21.09 -24.38 -30.84
CA SER A 704 -21.95 -23.85 -29.78
C SER A 704 -21.88 -24.63 -28.46
N MET A 705 -21.38 -25.87 -28.53
CA MET A 705 -21.15 -26.74 -27.38
C MET A 705 -19.67 -26.81 -26.97
N ALA A 706 -18.80 -25.88 -27.42
CA ALA A 706 -17.35 -25.96 -27.23
C ALA A 706 -16.92 -26.35 -25.79
N THR A 707 -17.59 -25.83 -24.76
CA THR A 707 -17.26 -26.13 -23.35
C THR A 707 -17.76 -27.50 -22.90
N SER A 708 -18.92 -27.97 -23.37
CA SER A 708 -19.48 -29.30 -23.03
C SER A 708 -19.04 -30.40 -23.99
N LEU A 709 -18.34 -30.05 -25.07
CA LEU A 709 -17.88 -30.99 -26.09
C LEU A 709 -17.01 -32.09 -25.49
N VAL A 710 -16.33 -31.80 -24.37
CA VAL A 710 -15.61 -32.79 -23.55
C VAL A 710 -16.48 -34.02 -23.24
N GLY A 711 -17.74 -33.82 -22.86
CA GLY A 711 -18.67 -34.90 -22.55
C GLY A 711 -19.07 -35.69 -23.80
N TYR A 712 -19.36 -34.98 -24.90
CA TYR A 712 -19.71 -35.60 -26.18
C TYR A 712 -18.55 -36.45 -26.74
N VAL A 713 -17.32 -35.91 -26.75
CA VAL A 713 -16.11 -36.60 -27.21
C VAL A 713 -15.85 -37.89 -26.42
N LYS A 714 -16.22 -37.93 -25.13
CA LYS A 714 -16.12 -39.15 -24.29
C LYS A 714 -17.15 -40.22 -24.63
N THR A 715 -18.26 -39.87 -25.28
CA THR A 715 -19.27 -40.85 -25.74
C THR A 715 -18.91 -41.49 -27.08
N LEU A 716 -18.02 -40.85 -27.85
CA LEU A 716 -17.58 -41.38 -29.14
C LEU A 716 -16.58 -42.54 -28.95
N PRO A 717 -16.62 -43.58 -29.80
CA PRO A 717 -15.63 -44.66 -29.79
C PRO A 717 -14.21 -44.12 -29.94
N ASN A 718 -13.25 -44.68 -29.21
CA ASN A 718 -11.87 -44.17 -29.18
C ASN A 718 -11.20 -44.14 -30.57
N ASP A 719 -11.55 -45.09 -31.43
CA ASP A 719 -10.99 -45.27 -32.78
C ASP A 719 -11.82 -44.58 -33.88
N SER A 720 -12.85 -43.78 -33.52
CA SER A 720 -13.68 -43.15 -34.53
C SER A 720 -12.94 -41.99 -35.23
N PRO A 721 -13.02 -41.88 -36.57
CA PRO A 721 -12.42 -40.76 -37.30
C PRO A 721 -13.06 -39.42 -36.89
N GLU A 722 -14.36 -39.42 -36.59
CA GLU A 722 -15.09 -38.25 -36.07
C GLU A 722 -14.44 -37.70 -34.79
N ARG A 723 -14.12 -38.56 -33.83
CA ARG A 723 -13.47 -38.18 -32.58
C ARG A 723 -12.10 -37.56 -32.83
N ALA A 724 -11.30 -38.16 -33.71
CA ALA A 724 -9.98 -37.65 -34.04
C ALA A 724 -10.06 -36.24 -34.70
N MET A 725 -10.99 -36.04 -35.63
CA MET A 725 -11.21 -34.73 -36.27
C MET A 725 -11.65 -33.66 -35.27
N ILE A 726 -12.61 -33.98 -34.40
CA ILE A 726 -13.09 -33.06 -33.37
C ILE A 726 -11.98 -32.69 -32.38
N VAL A 727 -11.21 -33.68 -31.90
CA VAL A 727 -10.11 -33.47 -30.95
C VAL A 727 -9.01 -32.60 -31.56
N GLU A 728 -8.63 -32.85 -32.81
CA GLU A 728 -7.63 -32.06 -33.53
C GLU A 728 -8.11 -30.62 -33.77
N ALA A 729 -9.37 -30.45 -34.21
CA ALA A 729 -9.98 -29.12 -34.37
C ALA A 729 -9.98 -28.36 -33.04
N TYR A 730 -10.34 -29.02 -31.95
CA TYR A 730 -10.36 -28.44 -30.60
C TYR A 730 -8.96 -28.01 -30.14
N SER A 731 -7.96 -28.86 -30.33
CA SER A 731 -6.56 -28.54 -29.99
C SER A 731 -6.05 -27.33 -30.76
N ARG A 732 -6.34 -27.24 -32.07
CA ARG A 732 -5.95 -26.09 -32.90
C ARG A 732 -6.66 -24.80 -32.49
N SER A 733 -7.93 -24.88 -32.09
CA SER A 733 -8.67 -23.72 -31.60
C SER A 733 -8.10 -23.18 -30.29
N LEU A 734 -7.69 -24.06 -29.37
CA LEU A 734 -6.95 -23.66 -28.16
C LEU A 734 -5.61 -22.98 -28.52
N GLY A 735 -4.92 -23.45 -29.56
CA GLY A 735 -3.71 -22.81 -30.09
C GLY A 735 -3.90 -21.32 -30.42
N VAL A 736 -5.08 -20.91 -30.89
CA VAL A 736 -5.37 -19.49 -31.17
C VAL A 736 -5.48 -18.66 -29.88
N ILE A 737 -5.99 -19.24 -28.80
CA ILE A 737 -6.01 -18.59 -27.47
C ILE A 737 -4.58 -18.37 -26.99
N TRP A 738 -3.70 -19.36 -27.15
CA TRP A 738 -2.28 -19.29 -26.78
C TRP A 738 -1.53 -18.23 -27.58
N ALA A 739 -1.75 -18.16 -28.89
CA ALA A 739 -1.19 -17.11 -29.74
C ALA A 739 -1.68 -15.70 -29.35
N THR A 740 -2.99 -15.56 -29.09
CA THR A 740 -3.60 -14.28 -28.70
C THR A 740 -3.07 -13.79 -27.35
N THR A 741 -3.00 -14.68 -26.36
CA THR A 741 -2.50 -14.35 -25.02
C THR A 741 -0.99 -14.09 -25.01
N SER A 742 -0.21 -14.81 -25.84
CA SER A 742 1.21 -14.50 -26.10
C SER A 742 1.39 -13.10 -26.70
N GLY A 743 0.58 -12.74 -27.69
CA GLY A 743 0.58 -11.39 -28.28
C GLY A 743 0.24 -10.29 -27.28
N LEU A 744 -0.75 -10.51 -26.42
CA LEU A 744 -1.09 -9.59 -25.33
C LEU A 744 0.05 -9.46 -24.31
N ALA A 745 0.69 -10.57 -23.94
CA ALA A 745 1.84 -10.56 -23.04
C ALA A 745 3.04 -9.81 -23.65
N LEU A 746 3.29 -9.96 -24.95
CA LEU A 746 4.31 -9.19 -25.68
C LEU A 746 3.98 -7.70 -25.71
N PHE A 747 2.72 -7.34 -25.95
CA PHE A 747 2.29 -5.95 -25.87
C PHE A 747 2.50 -5.36 -24.47
N ALA A 748 2.16 -6.11 -23.41
CA ALA A 748 2.40 -5.70 -22.03
C ALA A 748 3.90 -5.57 -21.71
N LEU A 749 4.75 -6.44 -22.27
CA LEU A 749 6.21 -6.30 -22.19
C LEU A 749 6.67 -4.96 -22.76
N LEU A 750 6.26 -4.64 -23.99
CA LEU A 750 6.62 -3.40 -24.66
C LEU A 750 6.10 -2.17 -23.91
N ALA A 751 4.86 -2.23 -23.42
CA ALA A 751 4.30 -1.16 -22.60
C ALA A 751 5.10 -0.97 -21.30
N SER A 752 5.51 -2.04 -20.64
CA SER A 752 6.25 -2.01 -19.37
C SER A 752 7.67 -1.41 -19.47
N LEU A 753 8.21 -1.24 -20.68
CA LEU A 753 9.47 -0.50 -20.89
C LEU A 753 9.35 0.97 -20.50
N PHE A 754 8.13 1.54 -20.59
CA PHE A 754 7.83 2.90 -20.20
C PHE A 754 7.62 3.10 -18.69
N THR A 755 7.74 2.04 -17.89
CA THR A 755 7.68 2.14 -16.43
C THR A 755 8.97 2.75 -15.90
N GLU A 756 8.86 3.92 -15.26
CA GLU A 756 9.98 4.64 -14.64
C GLU A 756 10.50 3.92 -13.39
N PRO A 757 11.78 4.09 -13.02
CA PRO A 757 12.31 3.57 -11.77
C PRO A 757 11.71 4.35 -10.59
N ILE A 758 10.98 3.65 -9.71
CA ILE A 758 10.37 4.24 -8.51
C ILE A 758 11.02 3.63 -7.27
N ASN A 759 11.38 4.48 -6.30
CA ASN A 759 11.94 4.04 -5.03
C ASN A 759 10.83 3.45 -4.15
N ILE A 760 11.00 2.19 -3.74
CA ILE A 760 10.02 1.40 -2.99
C ILE A 760 10.07 1.71 -1.48
N ASN A 761 11.14 2.37 -1.00
CA ASN A 761 11.34 2.68 0.42
C ASN A 761 10.63 3.99 0.83
N LYS A 762 9.30 3.95 0.94
CA LYS A 762 8.49 5.03 1.53
C LYS A 762 8.00 4.64 2.94
N PRO A 763 8.12 5.51 3.97
CA PRO A 763 7.46 5.28 5.26
C PRO A 763 5.93 5.35 5.09
N LEU A 764 5.14 4.87 6.06
CA LEU A 764 3.68 4.81 5.94
C LEU A 764 2.98 5.39 7.18
N GLU A 765 1.96 6.20 6.92
CA GLU A 765 0.95 6.67 7.87
C GLU A 765 -0.37 5.89 7.64
N THR A 766 -0.99 5.33 8.70
CA THR A 766 -2.28 4.61 8.63
C THR A 766 -3.21 5.06 9.75
N GLU A 767 -4.48 5.32 9.42
CA GLU A 767 -5.52 5.74 10.36
C GLU A 767 -6.21 4.57 11.10
N GLN A 768 -6.00 3.31 10.68
CA GLN A 768 -6.72 2.13 11.21
C GLN A 768 -5.79 1.00 11.72
N GLY A 769 -4.69 1.34 12.39
CA GLY A 769 -3.77 0.37 12.99
C GLY A 769 -4.38 -0.54 14.07
N PHE A 770 -3.74 -1.68 14.35
CA PHE A 770 -4.18 -2.69 15.33
C PHE A 770 -4.16 -2.17 16.79
N LYS A 771 -5.09 -2.64 17.65
CA LYS A 771 -5.24 -2.19 19.06
C LYS A 771 -5.06 -3.33 20.06
N ASN A 772 -4.14 -3.19 21.03
CA ASN A 772 -3.96 -4.14 22.14
C ASN A 772 -4.87 -3.82 23.35
N THR A 773 -4.93 -4.76 24.30
CA THR A 773 -5.80 -4.78 25.50
C THR A 773 -5.68 -3.58 26.43
N ASP A 774 -4.58 -2.84 26.32
CA ASP A 774 -4.13 -1.85 27.28
C ASP A 774 -4.57 -0.44 26.84
N GLY A 775 -5.29 -0.34 25.71
CA GLY A 775 -5.65 0.93 25.08
C GLY A 775 -4.50 1.61 24.35
N SER A 776 -3.26 1.15 24.54
CA SER A 776 -2.08 1.63 23.82
C SER A 776 -2.06 1.08 22.39
N THR A 777 -1.83 1.99 21.45
CA THR A 777 -1.40 1.66 20.10
C THR A 777 -0.12 0.84 20.18
N GLU A 778 -0.03 -0.27 19.42
CA GLU A 778 1.27 -0.59 18.84
C GLU A 778 1.46 0.52 17.80
N LYS A 779 1.98 1.68 18.23
CA LYS A 779 2.44 2.69 17.29
C LYS A 779 3.37 1.90 16.37
N ALA A 780 2.98 1.77 15.09
CA ALA A 780 3.93 1.44 14.05
C ALA A 780 5.13 2.33 14.35
N ALA A 781 6.27 1.69 14.63
CA ALA A 781 7.42 2.33 15.23
C ALA A 781 7.54 3.75 14.69
N ASP A 782 7.35 4.75 15.56
CA ASP A 782 8.15 5.95 15.43
C ASP A 782 9.53 5.39 15.14
N ILE A 783 10.10 5.74 13.99
CA ILE A 783 11.52 5.51 13.74
C ILE A 783 12.20 6.29 14.86
N ARG A 784 12.33 5.64 16.02
CA ARG A 784 13.26 6.03 17.05
C ARG A 784 14.58 5.76 16.38
N VAL A 785 15.13 6.82 15.81
CA VAL A 785 16.55 7.03 15.88
C VAL A 785 16.85 7.08 17.39
N VAL A 786 17.02 5.90 17.99
CA VAL A 786 17.64 5.73 19.31
C VAL A 786 19.11 6.10 19.11
N PRO A 787 19.74 6.87 20.01
CA PRO A 787 20.76 7.89 19.73
C PRO A 787 21.86 7.53 18.73
#